data_AF-A0AAV5JX08-F1
#
_entry.id   AF-A0AAV5JX08-F1
#
_cell.length_a   1.000
_cell.length_b   1.000
_cell.length_c   1.000
_cell.angle_alpha   90.00
_cell.angle_beta   90.00
_cell.angle_gamma   90.00
#
_symmetry.space_group_name_H-M   'P 1'
#
loop_
_entity.id
_entity.type
_entity.pdbx_description
1 polymer ?
#
loop_
_entity_poly.entity_id
_entity_poly.type
_entity_poly.pdbx_seq_one_letter_code
_entity_poly.pdbx_strand_id
1 'polypeptide(L)'
;MDNQIMLERSAPVDDFNSVAPEPGFIKIDISDGISSCGEVTEGLGRVGKLLTRVESDLACSSQKLVNLSILTMHVATREGDFESFTSENNSVLIDSAEKALEFDLLTGILDSEVKELDKIICNLQTDMINAHEMISSFRHLGKTSLEVERKLHESEESLKKSQDQVSEIKVQCAKFQRALSCLDGNKNWIGDQGLDLAEDVSAKIRMQTAEEQRQNLRMLEKSLAREMDLEKKLTESRQMEEELKLRLISSEQELFCMVEEVTDFYQRHFEAENAAEVLTGISKDLLNRQQMLQFYLNNSTQRETELRSKLSGSIENLEAKESALQKLESSNARINDSLKAQNDSLKTSLTEAEDKLFLADFEVFTLGEILSSLENQLKESESKLLNEQVQSDESQEQHNVLYTESNELENVVEDLKEKLSKAENRAESAEVKCKLLNETNIELNEELGLLKKSGITPEKLEALEKQLKESDIQLHHAIASIEASQEKQSMLYLTIKDMEDLIEDLKLKVSKAESRAENAEGKCTVLSESNAELSEELSFLRGRLECLEASLNQAEEMKMATAKDINIHAKIIRNLLSQLAVERERLHRQISVLAVENKILIVKLKKMDENASAVLSHENTVNCKEFLFSKQDLVAAPARGSNEVTAGSEVKTQTTAYVGETEMNPADNASEFETVRRMDARLLNSKHIFMALVVLMISFTAYFFYQSNCPFERRNISSSFLPGCH
;
A
#
# COMPACT_ATOMS: atom_id res chain seq x y z
N MET A 1 -37.66 15.54 10.44
CA MET A 1 -38.00 15.96 9.07
C MET A 1 -38.43 14.71 8.34
N ASP A 2 -39.60 14.81 7.72
CA ASP A 2 -40.55 13.73 7.51
C ASP A 2 -40.36 12.92 6.22
N ASN A 3 -40.83 11.65 6.30
CA ASN A 3 -41.42 10.79 5.26
C ASN A 3 -40.48 10.24 4.16
N GLN A 4 -40.56 8.99 3.66
CA GLN A 4 -41.46 7.82 3.76
C GLN A 4 -40.71 6.66 3.02
N ILE A 5 -40.43 5.48 3.56
CA ILE A 5 -41.26 4.26 3.78
C ILE A 5 -41.82 3.57 2.51
N MET A 6 -41.53 2.25 2.46
CA MET A 6 -42.18 1.10 1.77
C MET A 6 -41.86 0.83 0.30
N LEU A 7 -41.77 -0.41 -0.20
CA LEU A 7 -41.59 -1.79 0.31
C LEU A 7 -41.59 -2.68 -0.96
N GLU A 8 -40.87 -3.81 -0.94
CA GLU A 8 -41.18 -5.10 -1.59
C GLU A 8 -41.83 -5.17 -3.00
N ARG A 9 -41.26 -6.00 -3.89
CA ARG A 9 -41.78 -7.39 -4.12
C ARG A 9 -41.27 -8.04 -5.42
N SER A 10 -40.73 -9.25 -5.24
CA SER A 10 -40.76 -10.48 -6.07
C SER A 10 -40.30 -10.52 -7.53
N ALA A 11 -39.47 -11.55 -7.78
CA ALA A 11 -39.20 -12.23 -9.05
C ALA A 11 -40.47 -12.78 -9.74
N PRO A 12 -40.30 -13.27 -10.98
CA PRO A 12 -40.62 -14.68 -11.24
C PRO A 12 -39.55 -15.42 -12.07
N VAL A 13 -39.60 -16.74 -11.92
CA VAL A 13 -38.85 -17.80 -12.60
C VAL A 13 -39.67 -18.30 -13.81
N ASP A 14 -39.04 -18.60 -14.95
CA ASP A 14 -39.16 -19.87 -15.71
C ASP A 14 -38.51 -19.77 -17.12
N ASP A 15 -37.39 -20.49 -17.25
CA ASP A 15 -37.16 -21.67 -18.11
C ASP A 15 -37.05 -21.64 -19.67
N PHE A 16 -36.04 -22.42 -20.10
CA PHE A 16 -35.77 -23.13 -21.36
C PHE A 16 -35.32 -22.46 -22.69
N ASN A 17 -34.15 -22.98 -23.11
CA ASN A 17 -33.71 -23.42 -24.46
C ASN A 17 -33.08 -22.45 -25.47
N SER A 18 -31.79 -22.72 -25.73
CA SER A 18 -31.14 -22.99 -27.03
C SER A 18 -31.96 -22.66 -28.29
N VAL A 19 -31.40 -21.82 -29.17
CA VAL A 19 -31.12 -22.11 -30.60
C VAL A 19 -30.47 -20.89 -31.26
N ALA A 20 -29.51 -21.16 -32.13
CA ALA A 20 -28.71 -20.24 -32.94
C ALA A 20 -29.53 -19.25 -33.80
N PRO A 21 -28.96 -18.11 -34.23
CA PRO A 21 -29.55 -17.30 -35.29
C PRO A 21 -28.89 -17.62 -36.64
N GLU A 22 -29.69 -18.09 -37.60
CA GLU A 22 -29.39 -17.98 -39.03
C GLU A 22 -29.82 -16.59 -39.58
N PRO A 23 -29.24 -16.15 -40.71
CA PRO A 23 -29.17 -14.75 -41.09
C PRO A 23 -30.37 -14.31 -41.94
N GLY A 24 -31.04 -13.24 -41.50
CA GLY A 24 -32.12 -12.57 -42.24
C GLY A 24 -31.73 -11.15 -42.62
N PHE A 25 -31.23 -10.97 -43.85
CA PHE A 25 -31.21 -9.65 -44.51
C PHE A 25 -32.65 -9.15 -44.71
N ILE A 26 -32.91 -7.85 -44.47
CA ILE A 26 -33.43 -6.89 -45.47
C ILE A 26 -33.75 -5.52 -44.84
N LYS A 27 -33.30 -4.49 -45.58
CA LYS A 27 -33.77 -3.11 -45.67
C LYS A 27 -33.23 -2.04 -44.71
N ILE A 28 -32.23 -1.38 -45.27
CA ILE A 28 -31.96 0.06 -45.16
C ILE A 28 -33.27 0.85 -45.23
N ASP A 29 -33.53 1.64 -44.18
CA ASP A 29 -34.25 2.90 -44.30
C ASP A 29 -33.35 4.00 -43.70
N ILE A 30 -32.88 4.88 -44.58
CA ILE A 30 -32.11 6.07 -44.20
C ILE A 30 -33.14 7.12 -43.77
N SER A 31 -33.25 7.34 -42.46
CA SER A 31 -33.82 8.58 -41.94
C SER A 31 -32.76 9.31 -41.15
N ASP A 32 -32.21 10.33 -41.80
CA ASP A 32 -31.34 11.34 -41.23
C ASP A 32 -32.10 12.07 -40.11
N GLY A 33 -31.50 12.12 -38.91
CA GLY A 33 -32.14 12.57 -37.69
C GLY A 33 -31.11 12.75 -36.58
N ILE A 34 -30.41 13.88 -36.63
CA ILE A 34 -29.44 14.40 -35.66
C ILE A 34 -29.82 14.04 -34.22
N SER A 35 -29.14 13.05 -33.60
CA SER A 35 -29.01 12.90 -32.14
C SER A 35 -28.18 11.65 -31.78
N SER A 36 -26.88 11.79 -31.45
CA SER A 36 -26.23 11.01 -30.36
C SER A 36 -24.74 11.35 -30.13
N CYS A 37 -24.43 12.55 -29.65
CA CYS A 37 -23.06 12.84 -29.15
C CYS A 37 -22.67 11.94 -27.94
N GLY A 38 -23.66 11.40 -27.21
CA GLY A 38 -23.45 10.46 -26.10
C GLY A 38 -23.15 9.01 -26.52
N GLU A 39 -23.67 8.54 -27.64
CA GLU A 39 -23.51 7.13 -28.08
C GLU A 39 -22.18 6.90 -28.82
N VAL A 40 -21.69 7.92 -29.51
CA VAL A 40 -20.38 7.90 -30.20
C VAL A 40 -19.21 7.91 -29.22
N THR A 41 -19.34 8.62 -28.11
CA THR A 41 -18.33 8.63 -27.03
C THR A 41 -18.34 7.32 -26.23
N GLU A 42 -19.50 6.72 -26.01
CA GLU A 42 -19.64 5.38 -25.41
C GLU A 42 -19.12 4.26 -26.33
N GLY A 43 -19.40 4.36 -27.64
CA GLY A 43 -18.92 3.43 -28.66
C GLY A 43 -17.40 3.43 -28.81
N LEU A 44 -16.78 4.61 -28.91
CA LEU A 44 -15.31 4.73 -28.93
C LEU A 44 -14.67 4.27 -27.61
N GLY A 45 -15.35 4.50 -26.48
CA GLY A 45 -14.95 3.96 -25.18
C GLY A 45 -15.00 2.42 -25.13
N ARG A 46 -15.99 1.80 -25.78
CA ARG A 46 -16.06 0.34 -25.96
C ARG A 46 -14.91 -0.19 -26.83
N VAL A 47 -14.62 0.46 -27.96
CA VAL A 47 -13.48 0.10 -28.82
C VAL A 47 -12.15 0.22 -28.08
N GLY A 48 -11.96 1.32 -27.34
CA GLY A 48 -10.76 1.51 -26.52
C GLY A 48 -10.57 0.41 -25.47
N LYS A 49 -11.65 0.00 -24.79
CA LYS A 49 -11.62 -1.12 -23.83
C LYS A 49 -11.28 -2.46 -24.50
N LEU A 50 -11.88 -2.73 -25.66
CA LEU A 50 -11.60 -3.95 -26.42
C LEU A 50 -10.15 -3.97 -26.90
N LEU A 51 -9.62 -2.85 -27.39
CA LEU A 51 -8.22 -2.73 -27.79
C LEU A 51 -7.25 -2.91 -26.61
N THR A 52 -7.51 -2.31 -25.45
CA THR A 52 -6.68 -2.54 -24.25
C THR A 52 -6.71 -3.99 -23.78
N ARG A 53 -7.83 -4.68 -23.99
CA ARG A 53 -7.95 -6.12 -23.71
C ARG A 53 -7.09 -6.92 -24.69
N VAL A 54 -7.18 -6.63 -25.99
CA VAL A 54 -6.34 -7.25 -27.03
C VAL A 54 -4.85 -7.03 -26.73
N GLU A 55 -4.43 -5.81 -26.40
CA GLU A 55 -3.04 -5.48 -26.04
C GLU A 55 -2.56 -6.28 -24.82
N SER A 56 -3.39 -6.40 -23.78
CA SER A 56 -3.08 -7.17 -22.57
C SER A 56 -2.99 -8.68 -22.84
N ASP A 57 -3.97 -9.22 -23.56
CA ASP A 57 -4.03 -10.65 -23.91
C ASP A 57 -2.89 -11.04 -24.87
N LEU A 58 -2.48 -10.12 -25.75
CA LEU A 58 -1.32 -10.27 -26.63
C LEU A 58 0.01 -10.22 -25.87
N ALA A 59 0.14 -9.34 -24.87
CA ALA A 59 1.31 -9.32 -23.98
C ALA A 59 1.41 -10.60 -23.15
N CYS A 60 0.30 -11.09 -22.62
CA CYS A 60 0.23 -12.38 -21.92
C CYS A 60 0.61 -13.55 -22.84
N SER A 61 0.08 -13.56 -24.07
CA SER A 61 0.41 -14.56 -25.09
C SER A 61 1.89 -14.51 -25.47
N SER A 62 2.48 -13.32 -25.58
CA SER A 62 3.91 -13.13 -25.86
C SER A 62 4.78 -13.67 -24.73
N GLN A 63 4.39 -13.46 -23.46
CA GLN A 63 5.09 -14.03 -22.31
C GLN A 63 5.00 -15.57 -22.29
N LYS A 64 3.79 -16.12 -22.54
CA LYS A 64 3.59 -17.56 -22.65
C LYS A 64 4.43 -18.15 -23.77
N LEU A 65 4.54 -17.47 -24.90
CA LEU A 65 5.34 -17.87 -26.06
C LEU A 65 6.85 -17.92 -25.77
N VAL A 66 7.38 -16.96 -25.02
CA VAL A 66 8.79 -16.99 -24.55
C VAL A 66 9.02 -18.20 -23.65
N ASN A 67 8.11 -18.46 -22.71
CA ASN A 67 8.18 -19.63 -21.83
C ASN A 67 8.12 -20.95 -22.63
N LEU A 68 7.25 -21.03 -23.64
CA LEU A 68 7.17 -22.20 -24.52
C LEU A 68 8.40 -22.35 -25.42
N SER A 69 9.04 -21.26 -25.81
CA SER A 69 10.32 -21.31 -26.53
C SER A 69 11.44 -21.89 -25.66
N ILE A 70 11.48 -21.53 -24.38
CA ILE A 70 12.40 -22.12 -23.39
C ILE A 70 12.09 -23.61 -23.20
N LEU A 71 10.81 -23.97 -23.03
CA LEU A 71 10.40 -25.37 -22.92
C LEU A 71 10.79 -26.17 -24.17
N THR A 72 10.57 -25.62 -25.36
CA THR A 72 10.99 -26.21 -26.65
C THR A 72 12.49 -26.48 -26.67
N MET A 73 13.30 -25.56 -26.15
CA MET A 73 14.75 -25.74 -26.03
C MET A 73 15.09 -26.89 -25.07
N HIS A 74 14.42 -26.99 -23.91
CA HIS A 74 14.60 -28.10 -22.98
C HIS A 74 14.19 -29.45 -23.59
N VAL A 75 13.05 -29.49 -24.30
CA VAL A 75 12.61 -30.70 -25.01
C VAL A 75 13.64 -31.08 -26.08
N ALA A 76 14.21 -30.13 -26.81
CA ALA A 76 15.26 -30.40 -27.80
C ALA A 76 16.55 -30.96 -27.18
N THR A 77 16.97 -30.47 -26.01
CA THR A 77 18.13 -31.06 -25.30
C THR A 77 17.84 -32.50 -24.85
N ARG A 78 16.61 -32.76 -24.41
CA ARG A 78 16.17 -34.11 -24.03
C ARG A 78 15.99 -35.03 -25.25
N GLU A 79 15.59 -34.50 -26.40
CA GLU A 79 15.56 -35.21 -27.69
C GLU A 79 16.96 -35.72 -28.04
N GLY A 80 17.98 -34.88 -27.91
CA GLY A 80 19.38 -35.26 -28.16
C GLY A 80 19.92 -36.31 -27.20
N ASP A 81 19.59 -36.17 -25.90
CA ASP A 81 19.89 -37.20 -24.89
C ASP A 81 19.21 -38.53 -25.28
N PHE A 82 17.92 -38.50 -25.61
CA PHE A 82 17.13 -39.66 -26.03
C PHE A 82 17.67 -40.33 -27.30
N GLU A 83 17.99 -39.56 -28.35
CA GLU A 83 18.55 -40.05 -29.61
C GLU A 83 19.92 -40.73 -29.38
N SER A 84 20.76 -40.18 -28.49
CA SER A 84 22.05 -40.78 -28.12
C SER A 84 21.90 -42.17 -27.47
N PHE A 85 20.87 -42.37 -26.63
CA PHE A 85 20.58 -43.66 -25.99
C PHE A 85 20.02 -44.72 -26.95
N THR A 86 19.31 -44.30 -28.01
CA THR A 86 18.84 -45.24 -29.04
C THR A 86 19.97 -45.76 -29.94
N SER A 87 21.08 -45.03 -30.04
CA SER A 87 22.26 -45.41 -30.82
C SER A 87 23.31 -46.20 -30.02
N GLU A 88 23.41 -45.99 -28.70
CA GLU A 88 24.42 -46.62 -27.86
C GLU A 88 23.91 -47.93 -27.24
N ASN A 89 23.94 -48.99 -28.06
CA ASN A 89 23.75 -50.37 -27.59
C ASN A 89 24.82 -50.70 -26.54
N ASN A 90 24.49 -50.56 -25.25
CA ASN A 90 24.67 -51.56 -24.18
C ASN A 90 24.59 -50.91 -22.77
N SER A 91 23.72 -51.50 -21.94
CA SER A 91 23.70 -51.46 -20.46
C SER A 91 23.43 -50.12 -19.74
N VAL A 92 22.17 -49.70 -19.62
CA VAL A 92 21.43 -49.36 -18.36
C VAL A 92 19.93 -49.21 -18.71
N LEU A 93 19.14 -50.28 -18.57
CA LEU A 93 17.73 -50.35 -19.03
C LEU A 93 16.71 -49.52 -18.21
N ILE A 94 17.05 -49.09 -16.99
CA ILE A 94 16.12 -48.40 -16.08
C ILE A 94 16.24 -46.87 -16.23
N ASP A 95 17.48 -46.35 -16.26
CA ASP A 95 17.77 -44.92 -16.48
C ASP A 95 17.34 -44.45 -17.89
N SER A 96 17.34 -45.37 -18.88
CA SER A 96 16.86 -45.08 -20.24
C SER A 96 15.34 -44.97 -20.34
N ALA A 97 14.60 -45.76 -19.56
CA ALA A 97 13.14 -45.75 -19.58
C ALA A 97 12.58 -44.50 -18.89
N GLU A 98 13.20 -44.07 -17.79
CA GLU A 98 12.86 -42.84 -17.08
C GLU A 98 13.07 -41.59 -17.97
N LYS A 99 14.20 -41.51 -18.68
CA LYS A 99 14.49 -40.42 -19.61
C LYS A 99 13.58 -40.42 -20.85
N ALA A 100 13.18 -41.60 -21.33
CA ALA A 100 12.22 -41.74 -22.42
C ALA A 100 10.83 -41.23 -22.01
N LEU A 101 10.38 -41.58 -20.79
CA LEU A 101 9.12 -41.07 -20.23
C LEU A 101 9.19 -39.56 -19.94
N GLU A 102 10.32 -39.05 -19.46
CA GLU A 102 10.53 -37.61 -19.27
C GLU A 102 10.41 -36.87 -20.61
N PHE A 103 11.03 -37.38 -21.67
CA PHE A 103 10.94 -36.80 -23.01
C PHE A 103 9.52 -36.86 -23.59
N ASP A 104 8.81 -37.99 -23.45
CA ASP A 104 7.42 -38.16 -23.88
C ASP A 104 6.47 -37.20 -23.14
N LEU A 105 6.60 -37.11 -21.81
CA LEU A 105 5.80 -36.20 -20.98
C LEU A 105 6.06 -34.73 -21.34
N LEU A 106 7.33 -34.33 -21.47
CA LEU A 106 7.68 -32.94 -21.81
C LEU A 106 7.19 -32.56 -23.22
N THR A 107 7.28 -33.49 -24.18
CA THR A 107 6.74 -33.29 -25.53
C THR A 107 5.22 -33.17 -25.51
N GLY A 108 4.52 -33.99 -24.71
CA GLY A 108 3.08 -33.92 -24.53
C GLY A 108 2.61 -32.61 -23.86
N ILE A 109 3.32 -32.15 -22.84
CA ILE A 109 3.07 -30.85 -22.19
C ILE A 109 3.28 -29.72 -23.20
N LEU A 110 4.39 -29.73 -23.93
CA LEU A 110 4.69 -28.71 -24.93
C LEU A 110 3.60 -28.65 -26.02
N ASP A 111 3.19 -29.80 -26.59
CA ASP A 111 2.15 -29.86 -27.62
C ASP A 111 0.78 -29.38 -27.11
N SER A 112 0.41 -29.74 -25.88
CA SER A 112 -0.83 -29.28 -25.24
C SER A 112 -0.85 -27.76 -25.05
N GLU A 113 0.23 -27.20 -24.50
CA GLU A 113 0.34 -25.77 -24.23
C GLU A 113 0.39 -24.94 -25.52
N VAL A 114 1.04 -25.46 -26.56
CA VAL A 114 1.09 -24.81 -27.89
C VAL A 114 -0.28 -24.82 -28.56
N LYS A 115 -1.08 -25.88 -28.41
CA LYS A 115 -2.47 -25.93 -28.89
C LYS A 115 -3.37 -24.95 -28.16
N GLU A 116 -3.20 -24.81 -26.85
CA GLU A 116 -3.95 -23.82 -26.08
C GLU A 116 -3.57 -22.40 -26.48
N LEU A 117 -2.27 -22.10 -26.63
CA LEU A 117 -1.80 -20.79 -27.08
C LEU A 117 -2.31 -20.46 -28.50
N ASP A 118 -2.34 -21.44 -29.40
CA ASP A 118 -2.91 -21.27 -30.73
C ASP A 118 -4.40 -20.90 -30.70
N LYS A 119 -5.18 -21.53 -29.80
CA LYS A 119 -6.59 -21.18 -29.59
C LYS A 119 -6.74 -19.75 -29.08
N ILE A 120 -5.87 -19.31 -28.18
CA ILE A 120 -5.85 -17.92 -27.69
C ILE A 120 -5.54 -16.95 -28.84
N ILE A 121 -4.56 -17.26 -29.69
CA ILE A 121 -4.22 -16.46 -30.88
C ILE A 121 -5.42 -16.39 -31.86
N CYS A 122 -6.14 -17.48 -32.09
CA CYS A 122 -7.35 -17.46 -32.93
C CYS A 122 -8.47 -16.59 -32.34
N ASN A 123 -8.65 -16.60 -31.02
CA ASN A 123 -9.61 -15.74 -30.33
C ASN A 123 -9.20 -14.27 -30.45
N LEU A 124 -7.92 -13.94 -30.21
CA LEU A 124 -7.36 -12.61 -30.41
C LEU A 124 -7.57 -12.10 -31.83
N GLN A 125 -7.35 -12.94 -32.84
CA GLN A 125 -7.58 -12.58 -34.23
C GLN A 125 -9.06 -12.22 -34.50
N THR A 126 -9.99 -12.96 -33.88
CA THR A 126 -11.43 -12.68 -33.96
C THR A 126 -11.77 -11.35 -33.28
N ASP A 127 -11.23 -11.10 -32.10
CA ASP A 127 -11.42 -9.85 -31.37
C ASP A 127 -10.84 -8.65 -32.14
N MET A 128 -9.71 -8.83 -32.83
CA MET A 128 -9.12 -7.80 -33.70
C MET A 128 -9.97 -7.50 -34.94
N ILE A 129 -10.57 -8.52 -35.57
CA ILE A 129 -11.53 -8.33 -36.67
C ILE A 129 -12.75 -7.54 -36.18
N ASN A 130 -13.29 -7.89 -35.01
CA ASN A 130 -14.40 -7.17 -34.39
C ASN A 130 -14.02 -5.72 -34.06
N ALA A 131 -12.80 -5.49 -33.56
CA ALA A 131 -12.26 -4.14 -33.31
C ALA A 131 -12.21 -3.33 -34.61
N HIS A 132 -11.75 -3.94 -35.71
CA HIS A 132 -11.65 -3.30 -37.01
C HIS A 132 -13.04 -2.93 -37.57
N GLU A 133 -14.04 -3.81 -37.42
CA GLU A 133 -15.42 -3.52 -37.80
C GLU A 133 -15.98 -2.35 -36.98
N MET A 134 -15.75 -2.33 -35.66
CA MET A 134 -16.18 -1.23 -34.81
C MET A 134 -15.47 0.08 -35.16
N ILE A 135 -14.15 0.11 -35.36
CA ILE A 135 -13.40 1.32 -35.75
C ILE A 135 -13.89 1.86 -37.10
N SER A 136 -14.22 0.97 -38.05
CA SER A 136 -14.73 1.38 -39.36
C SER A 136 -16.04 2.17 -39.29
N SER A 137 -16.88 1.89 -38.29
CA SER A 137 -18.13 2.61 -38.05
C SER A 137 -17.91 4.05 -37.53
N PHE A 138 -16.73 4.32 -36.93
CA PHE A 138 -16.37 5.62 -36.33
C PHE A 138 -15.40 6.47 -37.18
N ARG A 139 -15.22 6.12 -38.46
CA ARG A 139 -14.28 6.78 -39.40
C ARG A 139 -14.46 8.29 -39.54
N HIS A 140 -15.64 8.81 -39.19
CA HIS A 140 -16.01 10.22 -39.25
C HIS A 140 -15.44 11.07 -38.08
N LEU A 141 -14.91 10.44 -37.03
CA LEU A 141 -14.44 11.11 -35.81
C LEU A 141 -12.97 11.60 -35.87
N GLY A 142 -12.29 11.40 -37.00
CA GLY A 142 -10.98 11.98 -37.29
C GLY A 142 -9.86 11.49 -36.37
N LYS A 143 -9.31 12.40 -35.55
CA LYS A 143 -8.01 12.22 -34.86
C LYS A 143 -7.98 11.10 -33.82
N THR A 144 -9.06 10.89 -33.07
CA THR A 144 -9.15 9.82 -32.06
C THR A 144 -9.36 8.44 -32.68
N SER A 145 -10.08 8.36 -33.81
CA SER A 145 -10.22 7.12 -34.57
C SER A 145 -8.89 6.68 -35.18
N LEU A 146 -8.11 7.63 -35.73
CA LEU A 146 -6.78 7.35 -36.30
C LEU A 146 -5.77 6.81 -35.26
N GLU A 147 -5.85 7.33 -34.03
CA GLU A 147 -5.00 6.87 -32.92
C GLU A 147 -5.29 5.40 -32.55
N VAL A 148 -6.58 5.06 -32.43
CA VAL A 148 -7.03 3.70 -32.10
C VAL A 148 -6.77 2.73 -33.25
N GLU A 149 -6.92 3.19 -34.50
CA GLU A 149 -6.60 2.40 -35.71
C GLU A 149 -5.11 2.10 -35.83
N ARG A 150 -4.23 3.06 -35.52
CA ARG A 150 -2.78 2.83 -35.50
C ARG A 150 -2.37 1.79 -34.45
N LYS A 151 -2.90 1.90 -33.23
CA LYS A 151 -2.63 0.92 -32.16
C LYS A 151 -3.17 -0.47 -32.48
N LEU A 152 -4.34 -0.55 -33.13
CA LEU A 152 -4.86 -1.82 -33.63
C LEU A 152 -3.90 -2.44 -34.66
N HIS A 153 -3.34 -1.63 -35.56
CA HIS A 153 -2.38 -2.10 -36.56
C HIS A 153 -1.06 -2.57 -35.91
N GLU A 154 -0.53 -1.85 -34.92
CA GLU A 154 0.64 -2.28 -34.14
C GLU A 154 0.38 -3.63 -33.43
N SER A 155 -0.83 -3.81 -32.89
CA SER A 155 -1.27 -5.08 -32.29
C SER A 155 -1.38 -6.21 -33.33
N GLU A 156 -1.75 -5.90 -34.57
CA GLU A 156 -1.90 -6.86 -35.67
C GLU A 156 -0.54 -7.40 -36.12
N GLU A 157 0.45 -6.52 -36.26
CA GLU A 157 1.82 -6.90 -36.57
C GLU A 157 2.41 -7.81 -35.48
N SER A 158 2.13 -7.49 -34.20
CA SER A 158 2.58 -8.28 -33.06
C SER A 158 1.86 -9.64 -32.95
N LEU A 159 0.56 -9.70 -33.24
CA LEU A 159 -0.20 -10.96 -33.32
C LEU A 159 0.36 -11.85 -34.44
N LYS A 160 0.64 -11.28 -35.61
CA LYS A 160 1.22 -12.01 -36.75
C LYS A 160 2.58 -12.60 -36.40
N LYS A 161 3.46 -11.82 -35.75
CA LYS A 161 4.75 -12.31 -35.26
C LYS A 161 4.59 -13.47 -34.27
N SER A 162 3.61 -13.37 -33.37
CA SER A 162 3.31 -14.43 -32.40
C SER A 162 2.79 -15.70 -33.08
N GLN A 163 1.96 -15.55 -34.12
CA GLN A 163 1.43 -16.66 -34.93
C GLN A 163 2.54 -17.39 -35.70
N ASP A 164 3.49 -16.65 -36.28
CA ASP A 164 4.64 -17.23 -36.98
C ASP A 164 5.51 -18.05 -36.02
N GLN A 165 5.76 -17.52 -34.82
CA GLN A 165 6.53 -18.21 -33.77
C GLN A 165 5.80 -19.45 -33.22
N VAL A 166 4.49 -19.39 -32.99
CA VAL A 166 3.70 -20.57 -32.61
C VAL A 166 3.76 -21.64 -33.70
N SER A 167 3.72 -21.24 -34.97
CA SER A 167 3.85 -22.17 -36.10
C SER A 167 5.23 -22.82 -36.14
N GLU A 168 6.29 -22.09 -35.83
CA GLU A 168 7.65 -22.63 -35.70
C GLU A 168 7.74 -23.67 -34.57
N ILE A 169 7.19 -23.35 -33.38
CA ILE A 169 7.18 -24.29 -32.25
C ILE A 169 6.34 -25.53 -32.58
N LYS A 170 5.21 -25.40 -33.27
CA LYS A 170 4.41 -26.55 -33.73
C LYS A 170 5.21 -27.48 -34.65
N VAL A 171 6.02 -26.93 -35.54
CA VAL A 171 6.90 -27.73 -36.41
C VAL A 171 7.92 -28.50 -35.57
N GLN A 172 8.48 -27.89 -34.52
CA GLN A 172 9.38 -28.57 -33.57
C GLN A 172 8.64 -29.65 -32.77
N CYS A 173 7.42 -29.37 -32.28
CA CYS A 173 6.59 -30.38 -31.59
C CYS A 173 6.34 -31.59 -32.48
N ALA A 174 5.97 -31.37 -33.75
CA ALA A 174 5.78 -32.44 -34.72
C ALA A 174 7.08 -33.22 -35.02
N LYS A 175 8.25 -32.56 -34.93
CA LYS A 175 9.55 -33.21 -35.04
C LYS A 175 9.81 -34.13 -33.84
N PHE A 176 9.61 -33.65 -32.61
CA PHE A 176 9.76 -34.45 -31.39
C PHE A 176 8.80 -35.64 -31.36
N GLN A 177 7.54 -35.43 -31.76
CA GLN A 177 6.54 -36.49 -31.85
C GLN A 177 6.90 -37.55 -32.91
N ARG A 178 7.53 -37.14 -34.01
CA ARG A 178 8.07 -38.06 -35.01
C ARG A 178 9.24 -38.86 -34.45
N ALA A 179 10.13 -38.24 -33.66
CA ALA A 179 11.23 -38.93 -32.99
C ALA A 179 10.72 -40.02 -32.02
N LEU A 180 9.64 -39.74 -31.27
CA LEU A 180 8.94 -40.74 -30.46
C LEU A 180 8.33 -41.87 -31.29
N SER A 181 7.73 -41.54 -32.44
CA SER A 181 7.08 -42.52 -33.34
C SER A 181 8.07 -43.47 -34.03
N CYS A 182 9.33 -43.05 -34.24
CA CYS A 182 10.38 -43.90 -34.81
C CYS A 182 10.73 -45.10 -33.90
N LEU A 183 10.39 -45.06 -32.61
CA LEU A 183 10.59 -46.16 -31.67
C LEU A 183 9.58 -47.32 -31.87
N ASP A 184 8.40 -47.02 -32.44
CA ASP A 184 7.31 -48.00 -32.68
C ASP A 184 7.43 -48.73 -34.03
N GLY A 185 8.49 -48.41 -34.80
CA GLY A 185 8.71 -48.84 -36.18
C GLY A 185 9.19 -50.28 -36.40
N ASN A 186 8.74 -51.28 -35.62
CA ASN A 186 9.08 -52.69 -35.85
C ASN A 186 7.88 -53.60 -36.19
N LYS A 187 6.93 -53.13 -37.02
CA LYS A 187 5.80 -53.98 -37.46
C LYS A 187 5.40 -53.97 -38.94
N ASN A 188 6.10 -53.27 -39.86
CA ASN A 188 5.69 -53.30 -41.28
C ASN A 188 6.88 -53.50 -42.23
N TRP A 189 7.12 -54.77 -42.60
CA TRP A 189 7.93 -55.14 -43.78
C TRP A 189 7.31 -56.37 -44.45
N ILE A 190 6.32 -56.21 -45.33
CA ILE A 190 6.10 -57.12 -46.46
C ILE A 190 5.52 -56.31 -47.63
N GLY A 191 6.36 -56.11 -48.65
CA GLY A 191 6.00 -55.46 -49.90
C GLY A 191 6.89 -55.96 -51.02
N ASP A 192 6.50 -57.12 -51.56
CA ASP A 192 6.62 -57.53 -52.97
C ASP A 192 8.02 -57.69 -53.59
N GLN A 193 8.47 -58.94 -53.75
CA GLN A 193 9.40 -59.31 -54.82
C GLN A 193 9.05 -60.69 -55.36
N GLY A 194 8.57 -60.71 -56.59
CA GLY A 194 8.21 -61.92 -57.32
C GLY A 194 9.39 -62.71 -57.89
N LEU A 195 9.06 -63.99 -58.08
CA LEU A 195 9.57 -64.98 -59.04
C LEU A 195 10.88 -65.76 -58.75
N ASP A 196 10.64 -67.06 -58.57
CA ASP A 196 11.36 -68.24 -59.08
C ASP A 196 12.80 -68.53 -58.59
N LEU A 197 12.96 -69.61 -57.79
CA LEU A 197 13.39 -70.93 -58.31
C LEU A 197 13.49 -72.00 -57.19
N ALA A 198 13.09 -73.22 -57.57
CA ALA A 198 13.58 -74.53 -57.12
C ALA A 198 13.13 -75.10 -55.75
N GLU A 199 12.18 -76.03 -55.85
CA GLU A 199 11.87 -77.11 -54.91
C GLU A 199 13.12 -77.98 -54.62
N ASP A 200 13.72 -77.89 -53.42
CA ASP A 200 14.33 -79.06 -52.74
C ASP A 200 14.53 -78.88 -51.22
N VAL A 201 13.64 -78.12 -50.55
CA VAL A 201 13.73 -77.87 -49.07
C VAL A 201 12.39 -78.10 -48.35
N SER A 202 11.39 -78.65 -49.04
CA SER A 202 9.97 -78.62 -48.63
C SER A 202 9.62 -79.47 -47.38
N ALA A 203 10.42 -80.48 -47.02
CA ALA A 203 10.12 -81.33 -45.86
C ALA A 203 10.68 -80.80 -44.54
N LYS A 204 11.85 -80.12 -44.55
CA LYS A 204 12.51 -79.57 -43.36
C LYS A 204 11.95 -78.20 -42.97
N ILE A 205 11.60 -77.39 -43.98
CA ILE A 205 10.88 -76.12 -43.79
C ILE A 205 9.52 -76.38 -43.15
N ARG A 206 8.71 -77.35 -43.59
CA ARG A 206 7.39 -77.62 -42.97
C ARG A 206 7.42 -77.94 -41.47
N MET A 207 8.44 -78.65 -40.97
CA MET A 207 8.56 -78.91 -39.53
C MET A 207 9.01 -77.67 -38.76
N GLN A 208 9.91 -76.84 -39.33
CA GLN A 208 10.27 -75.55 -38.74
C GLN A 208 9.10 -74.55 -38.79
N THR A 209 8.35 -74.47 -39.90
CA THR A 209 7.18 -73.60 -40.04
C THR A 209 6.05 -74.00 -39.10
N ALA A 210 5.84 -75.30 -38.84
CA ALA A 210 4.83 -75.75 -37.88
C ALA A 210 5.22 -75.43 -36.43
N GLU A 211 6.51 -75.52 -36.08
CA GLU A 211 7.02 -75.14 -34.76
C GLU A 211 7.04 -73.62 -34.58
N GLU A 212 7.41 -72.85 -35.61
CA GLU A 212 7.28 -71.39 -35.67
C GLU A 212 5.82 -70.97 -35.54
N GLN A 213 4.87 -71.65 -36.20
CA GLN A 213 3.44 -71.39 -36.03
C GLN A 213 2.95 -71.67 -34.60
N ARG A 214 3.45 -72.72 -33.93
CA ARG A 214 3.13 -72.98 -32.52
C ARG A 214 3.73 -71.93 -31.59
N GLN A 215 4.95 -71.49 -31.85
CA GLN A 215 5.59 -70.40 -31.10
C GLN A 215 4.84 -69.09 -31.31
N ASN A 216 4.42 -68.78 -32.53
CA ASN A 216 3.60 -67.62 -32.86
C ASN A 216 2.23 -67.66 -32.16
N LEU A 217 1.54 -68.81 -32.16
CA LEU A 217 0.28 -68.96 -31.44
C LEU A 217 0.45 -68.81 -29.92
N ARG A 218 1.51 -69.37 -29.34
CA ARG A 218 1.83 -69.20 -27.90
C ARG A 218 2.20 -67.76 -27.57
N MET A 219 2.87 -67.05 -28.48
CA MET A 219 3.17 -65.62 -28.34
C MET A 219 1.91 -64.77 -28.45
N LEU A 220 1.00 -65.08 -29.39
CA LEU A 220 -0.30 -64.43 -29.52
C LEU A 220 -1.19 -64.68 -28.30
N GLU A 221 -1.21 -65.89 -27.75
CA GLU A 221 -1.95 -66.22 -26.53
C GLU A 221 -1.41 -65.43 -25.31
N LYS A 222 -0.07 -65.31 -25.19
CA LYS A 222 0.55 -64.47 -24.16
C LYS A 222 0.26 -62.98 -24.37
N SER A 223 0.24 -62.51 -25.61
CA SER A 223 -0.10 -61.12 -25.94
C SER A 223 -1.57 -60.82 -25.63
N LEU A 224 -2.48 -61.73 -25.98
CA LEU A 224 -3.91 -61.60 -25.68
C LEU A 224 -4.16 -61.61 -24.17
N ALA A 225 -3.49 -62.48 -23.41
CA ALA A 225 -3.61 -62.49 -21.96
C ALA A 225 -3.11 -61.18 -21.32
N ARG A 226 -2.04 -60.57 -21.87
CA ARG A 226 -1.57 -59.25 -21.43
C ARG A 226 -2.54 -58.13 -21.84
N GLU A 227 -3.12 -58.21 -23.02
CA GLU A 227 -4.11 -57.25 -23.52
C GLU A 227 -5.37 -57.27 -22.64
N MET A 228 -5.87 -58.46 -22.26
CA MET A 228 -6.98 -58.58 -21.31
C MET A 228 -6.66 -58.04 -19.91
N ASP A 229 -5.43 -58.24 -19.41
CA ASP A 229 -4.99 -57.65 -18.12
C ASP A 229 -4.90 -56.12 -18.20
N LEU A 230 -4.43 -55.58 -19.33
CA LEU A 230 -4.39 -54.13 -19.58
C LEU A 230 -5.79 -53.55 -19.70
N GLU A 231 -6.71 -54.21 -20.42
CA GLU A 231 -8.11 -53.79 -20.52
C GLU A 231 -8.77 -53.78 -19.13
N LYS A 232 -8.51 -54.81 -18.32
CA LYS A 232 -8.99 -54.85 -16.93
C LYS A 232 -8.46 -53.67 -16.11
N LYS A 233 -7.15 -53.41 -16.14
CA LYS A 233 -6.53 -52.26 -15.47
C LYS A 233 -7.09 -50.92 -15.98
N LEU A 234 -7.39 -50.82 -17.26
CA LEU A 234 -8.00 -49.63 -17.84
C LEU A 234 -9.43 -49.42 -17.35
N THR A 235 -10.22 -50.49 -17.19
CA THR A 235 -11.55 -50.40 -16.57
C THR A 235 -11.49 -50.05 -15.08
N GLU A 236 -10.55 -50.61 -14.32
CA GLU A 236 -10.30 -50.27 -12.91
C GLU A 236 -9.85 -48.80 -12.78
N SER A 237 -8.98 -48.33 -13.67
CA SER A 237 -8.54 -46.93 -13.74
C SER A 237 -9.70 -45.98 -14.04
N ARG A 238 -10.59 -46.33 -14.98
CA ARG A 238 -11.77 -45.52 -15.30
C ARG A 238 -12.73 -45.43 -14.11
N GLN A 239 -12.92 -46.52 -13.37
CA GLN A 239 -13.74 -46.51 -12.17
C GLN A 239 -13.15 -45.61 -11.07
N MET A 240 -11.83 -45.67 -10.89
CA MET A 240 -11.12 -44.79 -9.95
C MET A 240 -11.26 -43.31 -10.35
N GLU A 241 -11.18 -43.00 -11.64
CA GLU A 241 -11.40 -41.65 -12.18
C GLU A 241 -12.81 -41.12 -11.86
N GLU A 242 -13.84 -41.93 -12.05
CA GLU A 242 -15.24 -41.60 -11.69
C GLU A 242 -15.39 -41.34 -10.19
N GLU A 243 -14.77 -42.17 -9.34
CA GLU A 243 -14.77 -41.97 -7.88
C GLU A 243 -14.07 -40.67 -7.47
N LEU A 244 -12.93 -40.35 -8.09
CA LEU A 244 -12.21 -39.10 -7.85
C LEU A 244 -13.01 -37.89 -8.30
N LYS A 245 -13.74 -37.97 -9.42
CA LYS A 245 -14.66 -36.91 -9.88
C LYS A 245 -15.76 -36.65 -8.87
N LEU A 246 -16.38 -37.70 -8.33
CA LEU A 246 -17.41 -37.56 -7.29
C LEU A 246 -16.86 -36.95 -6.01
N ARG A 247 -15.65 -37.36 -5.58
CA ARG A 247 -14.97 -36.77 -4.41
C ARG A 247 -14.61 -35.30 -4.64
N LEU A 248 -14.16 -34.94 -5.83
CA LEU A 248 -13.85 -33.56 -6.19
C LEU A 248 -15.11 -32.68 -6.07
N ILE A 249 -16.22 -33.10 -6.67
CA ILE A 249 -17.50 -32.37 -6.59
C ILE A 249 -17.97 -32.23 -5.13
N SER A 250 -17.86 -33.30 -4.34
CA SER A 250 -18.18 -33.25 -2.90
C SER A 250 -17.30 -32.27 -2.13
N SER A 251 -16.00 -32.25 -2.43
CA SER A 251 -15.04 -31.35 -1.79
C SER A 251 -15.23 -29.90 -2.22
N GLU A 252 -15.58 -29.64 -3.47
CA GLU A 252 -15.90 -28.30 -3.98
C GLU A 252 -17.15 -27.74 -3.30
N GLN A 253 -18.18 -28.58 -3.09
CA GLN A 253 -19.39 -28.19 -2.38
C GLN A 253 -19.11 -27.89 -0.90
N GLU A 254 -18.26 -28.68 -0.24
CA GLU A 254 -17.82 -28.41 1.15
C GLU A 254 -17.03 -27.11 1.25
N LEU A 255 -16.12 -26.85 0.30
CA LEU A 255 -15.39 -25.59 0.21
C LEU A 255 -16.33 -24.40 -0.01
N PHE A 256 -17.35 -24.54 -0.86
CA PHE A 256 -18.35 -23.49 -1.08
C PHE A 256 -19.09 -23.14 0.21
N CYS A 257 -19.60 -24.14 0.94
CA CYS A 257 -20.27 -23.92 2.22
C CYS A 257 -19.34 -23.28 3.26
N MET A 258 -18.10 -23.74 3.35
CA MET A 258 -17.11 -23.16 4.26
C MET A 258 -16.78 -21.70 3.90
N VAL A 259 -16.66 -21.37 2.61
CA VAL A 259 -16.41 -19.99 2.15
C VAL A 259 -17.58 -19.08 2.52
N GLU A 260 -18.83 -19.55 2.40
CA GLU A 260 -20.01 -18.80 2.82
C GLU A 260 -20.02 -18.55 4.33
N GLU A 261 -19.77 -19.58 5.15
CA GLU A 261 -19.67 -19.45 6.61
C GLU A 261 -18.58 -18.48 7.05
N VAL A 262 -17.39 -18.56 6.44
CA VAL A 262 -16.26 -17.67 6.72
C VAL A 262 -16.61 -16.24 6.31
N THR A 263 -17.27 -16.03 5.18
CA THR A 263 -17.70 -14.71 4.72
C THR A 263 -18.71 -14.09 5.68
N ASP A 264 -19.72 -14.86 6.12
CA ASP A 264 -20.70 -14.41 7.12
C ASP A 264 -20.04 -14.11 8.47
N PHE A 265 -19.08 -14.94 8.90
CA PHE A 265 -18.28 -14.68 10.11
C PHE A 265 -17.52 -13.35 10.02
N TYR A 266 -16.83 -13.09 8.91
CA TYR A 266 -16.10 -11.83 8.71
C TYR A 266 -17.03 -10.62 8.61
N GLN A 267 -18.19 -10.76 7.95
CA GLN A 267 -19.19 -9.69 7.91
C GLN A 267 -19.68 -9.34 9.31
N ARG A 268 -20.10 -10.34 10.10
CA ARG A 268 -20.55 -10.13 11.48
C ARG A 268 -19.44 -9.56 12.37
N HIS A 269 -18.20 -9.98 12.16
CA HIS A 269 -17.05 -9.44 12.89
C HIS A 269 -16.83 -7.95 12.59
N PHE A 270 -16.86 -7.57 11.31
CA PHE A 270 -16.72 -6.17 10.89
C PHE A 270 -17.88 -5.29 11.41
N GLU A 271 -19.12 -5.80 11.38
CA GLU A 271 -20.27 -5.10 11.97
C GLU A 271 -20.08 -4.89 13.49
N ALA A 272 -19.57 -5.89 14.20
CA ALA A 272 -19.28 -5.79 15.63
C ALA A 272 -18.15 -4.80 15.94
N GLU A 273 -17.08 -4.78 15.13
CA GLU A 273 -15.96 -3.84 15.27
C GLU A 273 -16.43 -2.39 15.03
N ASN A 274 -17.24 -2.15 14.00
CA ASN A 274 -17.84 -0.85 13.75
C ASN A 274 -18.73 -0.39 14.90
N ALA A 275 -19.56 -1.29 15.46
CA ALA A 275 -20.38 -0.98 16.62
C ALA A 275 -19.52 -0.64 17.86
N ALA A 276 -18.42 -1.36 18.07
CA ALA A 276 -17.49 -1.09 19.15
C ALA A 276 -16.79 0.27 18.99
N GLU A 277 -16.40 0.66 17.78
CA GLU A 277 -15.81 1.97 17.51
C GLU A 277 -16.82 3.10 17.76
N VAL A 278 -18.07 2.94 17.31
CA VAL A 278 -19.15 3.91 17.59
C VAL A 278 -19.38 4.04 19.11
N LEU A 279 -19.47 2.93 19.83
CA LEU A 279 -19.63 2.94 21.29
C LEU A 279 -18.42 3.57 22.00
N THR A 280 -17.21 3.32 21.51
CA THR A 280 -15.99 3.95 22.02
C THR A 280 -16.02 5.47 21.79
N GLY A 281 -16.47 5.91 20.62
CA GLY A 281 -16.70 7.33 20.31
C GLY A 281 -17.71 7.97 21.27
N ILE A 282 -18.86 7.32 21.50
CA ILE A 282 -19.88 7.78 22.45
C ILE A 282 -19.32 7.84 23.87
N SER A 283 -18.58 6.81 24.30
CA SER A 283 -17.96 6.77 25.62
C SER A 283 -16.95 7.90 25.83
N LYS A 284 -16.16 8.24 24.81
CA LYS A 284 -15.22 9.37 24.84
C LYS A 284 -15.97 10.70 24.96
N ASP A 285 -17.04 10.91 24.21
CA ASP A 285 -17.86 12.13 24.32
C ASP A 285 -18.50 12.26 25.71
N LEU A 286 -19.07 11.18 26.25
CA LEU A 286 -19.65 11.16 27.59
C LEU A 286 -18.60 11.47 28.67
N LEU A 287 -17.40 10.91 28.56
CA LEU A 287 -16.31 11.20 29.48
C LEU A 287 -15.91 12.68 29.43
N ASN A 288 -15.81 13.26 28.24
CA ASN A 288 -15.51 14.68 28.08
C ASN A 288 -16.59 15.57 28.70
N ARG A 289 -17.87 15.23 28.52
CA ARG A 289 -18.99 15.93 29.18
C ARG A 289 -18.92 15.81 30.70
N GLN A 290 -18.59 14.64 31.22
CA GLN A 290 -18.42 14.44 32.66
C GLN A 290 -17.29 15.31 33.22
N GLN A 291 -16.13 15.36 32.54
CA GLN A 291 -15.01 16.21 32.95
C GLN A 291 -15.40 17.70 32.92
N MET A 292 -16.14 18.13 31.89
CA MET A 292 -16.65 19.49 31.80
C MET A 292 -17.61 19.83 32.96
N LEU A 293 -18.55 18.93 33.27
CA LEU A 293 -19.46 19.10 34.40
C LEU A 293 -18.71 19.13 35.73
N GLN A 294 -17.69 18.28 35.90
CA GLN A 294 -16.84 18.28 37.09
C GLN A 294 -16.09 19.62 37.24
N PHE A 295 -15.59 20.19 36.14
CA PHE A 295 -14.97 21.52 36.15
C PHE A 295 -15.97 22.61 36.55
N TYR A 296 -17.19 22.61 36.00
CA TYR A 296 -18.23 23.56 36.39
C TYR A 296 -18.63 23.43 37.86
N LEU A 297 -18.79 22.21 38.36
CA LEU A 297 -19.10 21.95 39.76
C LEU A 297 -17.98 22.45 40.68
N ASN A 298 -16.72 22.18 40.33
CA ASN A 298 -15.56 22.67 41.08
C ASN A 298 -15.54 24.21 41.14
N ASN A 299 -15.73 24.89 40.02
CA ASN A 299 -15.81 26.36 40.01
C ASN A 299 -16.98 26.90 40.84
N SER A 300 -18.14 26.23 40.77
CA SER A 300 -19.30 26.57 41.59
C SER A 300 -19.02 26.41 43.08
N THR A 301 -18.40 25.29 43.47
CA THR A 301 -18.03 25.04 44.88
C THR A 301 -17.01 26.04 45.37
N GLN A 302 -16.02 26.43 44.55
CA GLN A 302 -15.07 27.48 44.89
C GLN A 302 -15.78 28.81 45.13
N ARG A 303 -16.68 29.22 44.21
CA ARG A 303 -17.47 30.44 44.37
C ARG A 303 -18.34 30.40 45.62
N GLU A 304 -18.95 29.24 45.92
CA GLU A 304 -19.73 29.04 47.14
C GLU A 304 -18.84 29.21 48.39
N THR A 305 -17.65 28.61 48.42
CA THR A 305 -16.72 28.76 49.55
C THR A 305 -16.27 30.21 49.73
N GLU A 306 -16.06 30.96 48.65
CA GLU A 306 -15.74 32.39 48.70
C GLU A 306 -16.90 33.22 49.27
N LEU A 307 -18.14 32.90 48.89
CA LEU A 307 -19.32 33.57 49.44
C LEU A 307 -19.52 33.22 50.93
N ARG A 308 -19.29 31.96 51.30
CA ARG A 308 -19.34 31.51 52.70
C ARG A 308 -18.30 32.22 53.57
N SER A 309 -17.07 32.40 53.08
CA SER A 309 -16.05 33.14 53.84
C SER A 309 -16.39 34.62 53.98
N LYS A 310 -16.91 35.26 52.93
CA LYS A 310 -17.43 36.64 52.99
C LYS A 310 -18.58 36.79 53.99
N LEU A 311 -19.48 35.81 54.04
CA LEU A 311 -20.57 35.78 55.01
C LEU A 311 -20.04 35.64 56.43
N SER A 312 -19.12 34.70 56.68
CA SER A 312 -18.47 34.52 57.99
C SER A 312 -17.81 35.81 58.48
N GLY A 313 -17.02 36.48 57.64
CA GLY A 313 -16.41 37.76 58.01
C GLY A 313 -17.43 38.88 58.24
N SER A 314 -18.59 38.83 57.60
CA SER A 314 -19.69 39.77 57.86
C SER A 314 -20.37 39.51 59.20
N ILE A 315 -20.54 38.24 59.58
CA ILE A 315 -21.07 37.83 60.89
C ILE A 315 -20.12 38.27 62.00
N GLU A 316 -18.81 38.01 61.89
CA GLU A 316 -17.80 38.45 62.87
C GLU A 316 -17.82 39.98 63.05
N ASN A 317 -17.97 40.74 61.97
CA ASN A 317 -18.09 42.20 62.03
C ASN A 317 -19.39 42.65 62.72
N LEU A 318 -20.50 41.92 62.51
CA LEU A 318 -21.76 42.17 63.23
C LEU A 318 -21.62 41.87 64.72
N GLU A 319 -20.99 40.75 65.10
CA GLU A 319 -20.72 40.41 66.50
C GLU A 319 -19.81 41.46 67.18
N ALA A 320 -18.81 41.97 66.47
CA ALA A 320 -17.96 43.05 66.96
C ALA A 320 -18.76 44.35 67.18
N LYS A 321 -19.69 44.68 66.29
CA LYS A 321 -20.60 45.83 66.44
C LYS A 321 -21.60 45.63 67.59
N GLU A 322 -22.15 44.43 67.73
CA GLU A 322 -23.05 44.07 68.82
C GLU A 322 -22.35 44.18 70.18
N SER A 323 -21.13 43.66 70.28
CA SER A 323 -20.28 43.82 71.47
C SER A 323 -19.99 45.29 71.79
N ALA A 324 -19.87 46.14 70.77
CA ALA A 324 -19.72 47.59 70.95
C ALA A 324 -21.01 48.26 71.42
N LEU A 325 -22.17 47.82 70.93
CA LEU A 325 -23.49 48.28 71.37
C LEU A 325 -23.76 47.89 72.83
N GLN A 326 -23.51 46.65 73.24
CA GLN A 326 -23.66 46.22 74.64
C GLN A 326 -22.77 47.02 75.59
N LYS A 327 -21.53 47.34 75.18
CA LYS A 327 -20.65 48.24 75.96
C LYS A 327 -21.26 49.63 76.10
N LEU A 328 -21.81 50.19 75.02
CA LEU A 328 -22.49 51.49 75.05
C LEU A 328 -23.72 51.45 75.97
N GLU A 329 -24.54 50.40 75.88
CA GLU A 329 -25.72 50.20 76.72
C GLU A 329 -25.35 50.10 78.19
N SER A 330 -24.32 49.32 78.55
CA SER A 330 -23.83 49.22 79.93
C SER A 330 -23.30 50.56 80.47
N SER A 331 -22.67 51.38 79.61
CA SER A 331 -22.26 52.74 79.97
C SER A 331 -23.47 53.63 80.18
N ASN A 332 -24.52 53.49 79.37
CA ASN A 332 -25.75 54.26 79.49
C ASN A 332 -26.52 53.89 80.76
N ALA A 333 -26.60 52.60 81.10
CA ALA A 333 -27.16 52.12 82.37
C ALA A 333 -26.42 52.72 83.58
N ARG A 334 -25.08 52.73 83.56
CA ARG A 334 -24.27 53.38 84.62
C ARG A 334 -24.55 54.88 84.75
N ILE A 335 -24.72 55.58 83.62
CA ILE A 335 -25.08 57.00 83.61
C ILE A 335 -26.48 57.19 84.24
N ASN A 336 -27.45 56.36 83.86
CA ASN A 336 -28.80 56.41 84.41
C ASN A 336 -28.82 56.11 85.92
N ASP A 337 -28.08 55.10 86.39
CA ASP A 337 -27.95 54.80 87.82
C ASP A 337 -27.30 55.96 88.58
N SER A 338 -26.26 56.60 88.01
CA SER A 338 -25.63 57.79 88.58
C SER A 338 -26.61 58.97 88.66
N LEU A 339 -27.42 59.19 87.63
CA LEU A 339 -28.45 60.23 87.63
C LEU A 339 -29.54 59.93 88.66
N LYS A 340 -29.97 58.67 88.76
CA LYS A 340 -30.95 58.22 89.76
C LYS A 340 -30.43 58.43 91.18
N ALA A 341 -29.18 58.07 91.46
CA ALA A 341 -28.55 58.30 92.76
C ALA A 341 -28.43 59.81 93.10
N GLN A 342 -28.08 60.65 92.12
CA GLN A 342 -28.10 62.11 92.30
C GLN A 342 -29.51 62.62 92.61
N ASN A 343 -30.52 62.12 91.90
CA ASN A 343 -31.91 62.48 92.13
C ASN A 343 -32.41 62.05 93.53
N ASP A 344 -32.07 60.82 93.96
CA ASP A 344 -32.40 60.34 95.30
C ASP A 344 -31.69 61.15 96.39
N SER A 345 -30.42 61.54 96.19
CA SER A 345 -29.70 62.44 97.08
C SER A 345 -30.37 63.83 97.17
N LEU A 346 -30.75 64.42 96.03
CA LEU A 346 -31.51 65.66 96.01
C LEU A 346 -32.85 65.50 96.73
N LYS A 347 -33.56 64.38 96.52
CA LYS A 347 -34.81 64.06 97.21
C LYS A 347 -34.60 63.97 98.73
N THR A 348 -33.53 63.34 99.20
CA THR A 348 -33.21 63.30 100.65
C THR A 348 -32.88 64.68 101.22
N SER A 349 -32.19 65.53 100.46
CA SER A 349 -31.92 66.91 100.88
C SER A 349 -33.20 67.76 100.94
N LEU A 350 -34.16 67.48 100.04
CA LEU A 350 -35.48 68.09 100.06
C LEU A 350 -36.27 67.62 101.29
N THR A 351 -36.32 66.31 101.58
CA THR A 351 -37.00 65.81 102.79
C THR A 351 -36.36 66.33 104.07
N GLU A 352 -35.03 66.49 104.13
CA GLU A 352 -34.37 67.10 105.29
C GLU A 352 -34.73 68.60 105.45
N ALA A 353 -34.90 69.32 104.34
CA ALA A 353 -35.39 70.69 104.35
C ALA A 353 -36.87 70.76 104.77
N GLU A 354 -37.70 69.81 104.33
CA GLU A 354 -39.10 69.63 104.75
C GLU A 354 -39.20 69.29 106.25
N ASP A 355 -38.36 68.42 106.80
CA ASP A 355 -38.34 68.08 108.23
C ASP A 355 -37.87 69.26 109.11
N LYS A 356 -36.95 70.11 108.60
CA LYS A 356 -36.57 71.37 109.25
C LYS A 356 -37.72 72.39 109.25
N LEU A 357 -38.56 72.38 108.22
CA LEU A 357 -39.81 73.16 108.17
C LEU A 357 -40.83 72.61 109.17
N PHE A 358 -40.93 71.28 109.31
CA PHE A 358 -41.83 70.59 110.23
C PHE A 358 -41.55 70.91 111.71
N LEU A 359 -40.28 71.17 112.09
CA LEU A 359 -39.93 71.62 113.44
C LEU A 359 -40.39 73.07 113.72
N ALA A 360 -40.46 73.92 112.69
CA ALA A 360 -40.99 75.28 112.78
C ALA A 360 -42.53 75.30 112.82
N ASP A 361 -43.19 74.33 112.18
CA ASP A 361 -44.64 74.12 112.24
C ASP A 361 -45.12 73.45 113.55
N PHE A 362 -44.17 72.91 114.34
CA PHE A 362 -44.22 72.56 115.77
C PHE A 362 -45.18 73.39 116.65
N GLU A 363 -45.06 74.70 116.41
CA GLU A 363 -45.71 75.79 117.14
C GLU A 363 -47.13 76.10 116.62
N VAL A 364 -47.55 75.48 115.51
CA VAL A 364 -48.91 75.57 114.93
C VAL A 364 -49.86 74.48 115.50
N PHE A 365 -49.35 73.61 116.39
CA PHE A 365 -49.97 72.93 117.55
C PHE A 365 -51.47 72.52 117.49
N THR A 366 -52.37 73.49 117.47
CA THR A 366 -53.79 73.37 117.86
C THR A 366 -54.72 72.46 117.06
N LEU A 367 -54.40 72.34 115.78
CA LEU A 367 -55.42 72.34 114.73
C LEU A 367 -55.56 71.00 113.98
N GLY A 368 -54.53 70.14 114.02
CA GLY A 368 -54.51 68.86 113.31
C GLY A 368 -55.31 67.73 113.98
N GLU A 369 -55.62 67.84 115.28
CA GLU A 369 -56.37 66.83 116.06
C GLU A 369 -57.76 66.51 115.47
N ILE A 370 -58.31 67.37 114.61
CA ILE A 370 -59.61 67.15 113.94
C ILE A 370 -59.45 66.49 112.56
N LEU A 371 -58.34 66.71 111.86
CA LEU A 371 -58.15 66.21 110.48
C LEU A 371 -57.95 64.68 110.42
N SER A 372 -57.49 64.09 111.51
CA SER A 372 -57.40 62.65 111.75
C SER A 372 -58.77 61.93 111.73
N SER A 373 -59.88 62.66 111.93
CA SER A 373 -61.22 62.07 111.92
C SER A 373 -61.79 61.83 110.51
N LEU A 374 -61.27 62.49 109.46
CA LEU A 374 -61.90 62.47 108.13
C LEU A 374 -61.20 61.55 107.12
N GLU A 375 -59.87 61.44 107.16
CA GLU A 375 -59.13 60.69 106.14
C GLU A 375 -59.21 59.15 106.33
N ASN A 376 -59.55 58.71 107.54
CA ASN A 376 -59.89 57.31 107.81
C ASN A 376 -61.20 56.87 107.12
N GLN A 377 -62.00 57.79 106.55
CA GLN A 377 -63.13 57.45 105.67
C GLN A 377 -62.75 57.25 104.20
N LEU A 378 -61.53 57.58 103.76
CA LEU A 378 -61.11 57.46 102.34
C LEU A 378 -60.46 56.11 102.01
N LYS A 379 -60.08 55.32 103.02
CA LYS A 379 -59.46 54.00 102.82
C LYS A 379 -60.41 52.88 102.39
N GLU A 380 -61.71 53.11 102.28
CA GLU A 380 -62.69 52.00 102.21
C GLU A 380 -63.56 51.95 100.94
N SER A 381 -63.52 52.94 100.05
CA SER A 381 -64.59 53.09 99.04
C SER A 381 -64.22 53.18 97.56
N GLU A 382 -63.01 52.79 97.13
CA GLU A 382 -62.75 52.63 95.68
C GLU A 382 -61.85 51.43 95.33
N SER A 383 -62.41 50.24 95.58
CA SER A 383 -62.47 49.12 94.61
C SER A 383 -61.15 48.67 93.96
N LYS A 384 -60.44 47.64 94.43
CA LYS A 384 -60.82 46.22 94.35
C LYS A 384 -61.96 45.92 93.35
N LEU A 385 -61.54 45.33 92.23
CA LEU A 385 -62.28 44.53 91.22
C LEU A 385 -62.78 45.24 89.95
N LEU A 386 -61.88 45.33 88.96
CA LEU A 386 -62.09 44.91 87.55
C LEU A 386 -60.73 45.08 86.82
N ASN A 387 -60.20 44.18 86.01
CA ASN A 387 -60.41 42.77 85.73
C ASN A 387 -59.17 42.37 84.92
N GLU A 388 -58.70 41.14 85.10
CA GLU A 388 -57.65 40.54 84.32
C GLU A 388 -57.96 40.63 82.82
N GLN A 389 -57.06 41.25 82.04
CA GLN A 389 -56.63 40.69 80.76
C GLN A 389 -55.35 41.40 80.27
N VAL A 390 -54.34 40.58 79.96
CA VAL A 390 -53.17 40.83 79.08
C VAL A 390 -52.07 41.69 79.71
N GLN A 391 -50.92 41.13 80.10
CA GLN A 391 -49.85 40.51 79.28
C GLN A 391 -49.17 41.46 78.28
N SER A 392 -47.91 41.12 78.00
CA SER A 392 -46.93 41.84 77.17
C SER A 392 -46.50 43.14 77.85
N ASP A 393 -45.26 43.35 78.27
CA ASP A 393 -44.18 43.54 77.29
C ASP A 393 -42.78 43.57 77.94
N GLU A 394 -42.48 42.63 78.84
CA GLU A 394 -41.12 42.42 79.37
C GLU A 394 -40.76 40.92 79.42
N SER A 395 -41.38 40.15 78.52
CA SER A 395 -41.08 38.74 78.24
C SER A 395 -40.44 38.56 76.85
N GLN A 396 -39.83 39.60 76.28
CA GLN A 396 -39.27 39.55 74.92
C GLN A 396 -37.77 39.23 74.91
N GLU A 397 -36.98 39.81 75.82
CA GLU A 397 -35.51 39.63 75.83
C GLU A 397 -35.08 38.29 76.45
N GLN A 398 -35.70 37.88 77.57
CA GLN A 398 -35.47 36.54 78.14
C GLN A 398 -36.08 35.45 77.26
N HIS A 399 -37.16 35.74 76.51
CA HIS A 399 -37.71 34.81 75.55
C HIS A 399 -36.83 34.68 74.31
N ASN A 400 -36.19 35.74 73.81
CA ASN A 400 -35.32 35.63 72.62
C ASN A 400 -34.05 34.82 72.90
N VAL A 401 -33.42 34.96 74.08
CA VAL A 401 -32.25 34.15 74.45
C VAL A 401 -32.65 32.70 74.71
N LEU A 402 -33.76 32.47 75.44
CA LEU A 402 -34.32 31.13 75.60
C LEU A 402 -34.87 30.57 74.29
N TYR A 403 -35.29 31.39 73.33
CA TYR A 403 -35.81 30.98 72.01
C TYR A 403 -34.67 30.59 71.09
N THR A 404 -33.53 31.27 71.10
CA THR A 404 -32.34 30.84 70.35
C THR A 404 -31.75 29.57 70.92
N GLU A 405 -31.63 29.47 72.26
CA GLU A 405 -31.15 28.26 72.92
C GLU A 405 -32.16 27.12 72.75
N SER A 406 -33.47 27.40 72.83
CA SER A 406 -34.54 26.44 72.55
C SER A 406 -34.58 26.04 71.08
N ASN A 407 -34.27 26.91 70.13
CA ASN A 407 -34.27 26.59 68.70
C ASN A 407 -33.01 25.80 68.28
N GLU A 408 -31.86 26.05 68.91
CA GLU A 408 -30.68 25.20 68.78
C GLU A 408 -30.91 23.83 69.41
N LEU A 409 -31.49 23.79 70.62
CA LEU A 409 -31.87 22.54 71.28
C LEU A 409 -32.95 21.81 70.47
N GLU A 410 -33.90 22.51 69.86
CA GLU A 410 -34.97 21.94 69.03
C GLU A 410 -34.43 21.42 67.69
N ASN A 411 -33.46 22.09 67.06
CA ASN A 411 -32.76 21.54 65.89
C ASN A 411 -31.95 20.28 66.24
N VAL A 412 -31.29 20.27 67.40
CA VAL A 412 -30.59 19.07 67.89
C VAL A 412 -31.59 17.96 68.24
N VAL A 413 -32.73 18.30 68.85
CA VAL A 413 -33.81 17.36 69.15
C VAL A 413 -34.40 16.81 67.86
N GLU A 414 -34.62 17.62 66.83
CA GLU A 414 -35.21 17.16 65.58
C GLU A 414 -34.22 16.32 64.74
N ASP A 415 -32.92 16.63 64.74
CA ASP A 415 -31.87 15.77 64.18
C ASP A 415 -31.73 14.46 64.97
N LEU A 416 -31.78 14.51 66.30
CA LEU A 416 -31.80 13.33 67.15
C LEU A 416 -33.06 12.50 66.96
N LYS A 417 -34.22 13.12 66.74
CA LYS A 417 -35.52 12.46 66.51
C LYS A 417 -35.62 11.88 65.11
N GLU A 418 -35.00 12.51 64.10
CA GLU A 418 -34.84 11.92 62.78
C GLU A 418 -33.90 10.71 62.84
N LYS A 419 -32.77 10.83 63.55
CA LYS A 419 -31.86 9.70 63.81
C LYS A 419 -32.52 8.60 64.64
N LEU A 420 -33.33 8.97 65.64
CA LEU A 420 -34.12 8.05 66.46
C LEU A 420 -35.15 7.35 65.59
N SER A 421 -35.92 8.05 64.77
CA SER A 421 -36.90 7.45 63.85
C SER A 421 -36.21 6.55 62.82
N LYS A 422 -35.04 6.93 62.29
CA LYS A 422 -34.25 6.06 61.41
C LYS A 422 -33.74 4.82 62.14
N ALA A 423 -33.29 4.96 63.38
CA ALA A 423 -32.82 3.86 64.21
C ALA A 423 -33.98 2.95 64.68
N GLU A 424 -35.13 3.53 64.98
CA GLU A 424 -36.38 2.89 65.40
C GLU A 424 -37.00 2.15 64.22
N ASN A 425 -37.13 2.76 63.04
CA ASN A 425 -37.55 2.05 61.82
C ASN A 425 -36.59 0.91 61.47
N ARG A 426 -35.29 1.07 61.73
CA ARG A 426 -34.30 -0.01 61.54
C ARG A 426 -34.43 -1.10 62.59
N ALA A 427 -34.70 -0.74 63.84
CA ALA A 427 -34.92 -1.66 64.95
C ALA A 427 -36.25 -2.40 64.79
N GLU A 428 -37.32 -1.73 64.40
CA GLU A 428 -38.64 -2.28 64.11
C GLU A 428 -38.61 -3.13 62.84
N SER A 429 -37.89 -2.72 61.78
CA SER A 429 -37.64 -3.59 60.62
C SER A 429 -36.84 -4.83 61.02
N ALA A 430 -35.84 -4.69 61.89
CA ALA A 430 -35.10 -5.83 62.43
C ALA A 430 -35.97 -6.69 63.35
N GLU A 431 -36.86 -6.10 64.13
CA GLU A 431 -37.77 -6.79 65.03
C GLU A 431 -38.85 -7.54 64.26
N VAL A 432 -39.42 -6.95 63.21
CA VAL A 432 -40.33 -7.62 62.28
C VAL A 432 -39.62 -8.77 61.57
N LYS A 433 -38.37 -8.58 61.13
CA LYS A 433 -37.56 -9.67 60.57
C LYS A 433 -37.26 -10.76 61.60
N CYS A 434 -36.96 -10.41 62.85
CA CYS A 434 -36.73 -11.36 63.93
C CYS A 434 -38.02 -12.09 64.33
N LYS A 435 -39.18 -11.40 64.34
CA LYS A 435 -40.50 -12.00 64.56
C LYS A 435 -40.83 -12.97 63.43
N LEU A 436 -40.65 -12.59 62.18
CA LEU A 436 -40.81 -13.47 61.03
C LEU A 436 -39.84 -14.65 61.06
N LEU A 437 -38.58 -14.44 61.43
CA LEU A 437 -37.58 -15.51 61.58
C LEU A 437 -37.93 -16.45 62.76
N ASN A 438 -38.51 -15.91 63.83
CA ASN A 438 -38.94 -16.69 64.98
C ASN A 438 -40.24 -17.45 64.69
N GLU A 439 -41.19 -16.84 63.98
CA GLU A 439 -42.41 -17.48 63.48
C GLU A 439 -42.07 -18.60 62.51
N THR A 440 -41.19 -18.36 61.53
CA THR A 440 -40.72 -19.41 60.62
C THR A 440 -39.89 -20.49 61.34
N ASN A 441 -39.10 -20.14 62.36
CA ASN A 441 -38.44 -21.15 63.20
C ASN A 441 -39.45 -21.96 64.03
N ILE A 442 -40.50 -21.34 64.57
CA ILE A 442 -41.56 -22.04 65.31
C ILE A 442 -42.32 -22.96 64.35
N GLU A 443 -42.68 -22.49 63.15
CA GLU A 443 -43.35 -23.27 62.11
C GLU A 443 -42.47 -24.44 61.64
N LEU A 444 -41.19 -24.21 61.33
CA LEU A 444 -40.24 -25.28 60.99
C LEU A 444 -40.06 -26.27 62.13
N ASN A 445 -40.01 -25.81 63.38
CA ASN A 445 -39.83 -26.68 64.54
C ASN A 445 -41.12 -27.44 64.90
N GLU A 446 -42.30 -26.87 64.60
CA GLU A 446 -43.60 -27.53 64.63
C GLU A 446 -43.72 -28.55 63.50
N GLU A 447 -43.32 -28.24 62.27
CA GLU A 447 -43.23 -29.17 61.14
C GLU A 447 -42.26 -30.31 61.44
N LEU A 448 -41.10 -30.04 62.02
CA LEU A 448 -40.10 -31.03 62.44
C LEU A 448 -40.65 -31.86 63.62
N GLY A 449 -41.37 -31.23 64.55
CA GLY A 449 -42.11 -31.88 65.62
C GLY A 449 -43.25 -32.78 65.11
N LEU A 450 -43.95 -32.37 64.05
CA LEU A 450 -44.98 -33.16 63.35
C LEU A 450 -44.34 -34.29 62.56
N LEU A 451 -43.20 -34.09 61.89
CA LEU A 451 -42.42 -35.13 61.22
C LEU A 451 -41.95 -36.19 62.23
N LYS A 452 -41.52 -35.75 63.41
CA LYS A 452 -41.03 -36.59 64.52
C LYS A 452 -42.17 -37.31 65.26
N LYS A 453 -43.36 -36.70 65.37
CA LYS A 453 -44.58 -37.30 65.97
C LYS A 453 -45.37 -38.20 65.01
N SER A 454 -45.28 -37.94 63.71
CA SER A 454 -45.93 -38.72 62.64
C SER A 454 -45.36 -40.13 62.52
N GLY A 455 -44.15 -40.36 63.05
CA GLY A 455 -43.40 -41.57 62.77
C GLY A 455 -42.97 -41.53 61.31
N ILE A 456 -41.73 -41.08 61.05
CA ILE A 456 -41.16 -41.14 59.72
C ILE A 456 -41.23 -42.59 59.26
N THR A 457 -42.11 -42.89 58.29
CA THR A 457 -42.14 -44.20 57.68
C THR A 457 -40.79 -44.38 56.94
N PRO A 458 -40.15 -45.55 57.05
CA PRO A 458 -38.82 -45.78 56.48
C PRO A 458 -38.76 -45.46 54.97
N GLU A 459 -39.88 -45.58 54.27
CA GLU A 459 -40.02 -45.23 52.84
C GLU A 459 -39.80 -43.74 52.53
N LYS A 460 -40.22 -42.81 53.40
CA LYS A 460 -39.97 -41.37 53.20
C LYS A 460 -38.52 -40.99 53.48
N LEU A 461 -37.89 -41.67 54.44
CA LEU A 461 -36.46 -41.50 54.72
C LEU A 461 -35.63 -42.00 53.52
N GLU A 462 -35.99 -43.16 52.96
CA GLU A 462 -35.32 -43.73 51.79
C GLU A 462 -35.50 -42.86 50.53
N ALA A 463 -36.68 -42.24 50.36
CA ALA A 463 -36.93 -41.30 49.26
C ALA A 463 -36.06 -40.02 49.36
N LEU A 464 -35.94 -39.45 50.56
CA LEU A 464 -35.06 -38.29 50.80
C LEU A 464 -33.58 -38.64 50.64
N GLU A 465 -33.16 -39.83 51.10
CA GLU A 465 -31.78 -40.31 50.90
C GLU A 465 -31.47 -40.54 49.41
N LYS A 466 -32.43 -41.04 48.63
CA LYS A 466 -32.31 -41.13 47.16
C LYS A 466 -32.20 -39.76 46.50
N GLN A 467 -33.02 -38.79 46.89
CA GLN A 467 -32.92 -37.43 46.36
C GLN A 467 -31.60 -36.75 46.70
N LEU A 468 -31.05 -36.99 47.90
CA LEU A 468 -29.74 -36.47 48.28
C LEU A 468 -28.63 -37.08 47.41
N LYS A 469 -28.64 -38.40 47.19
CA LYS A 469 -27.68 -39.07 46.31
C LYS A 469 -27.79 -38.61 44.86
N GLU A 470 -29.01 -38.40 44.37
CA GLU A 470 -29.24 -37.85 43.02
C GLU A 470 -28.71 -36.41 42.90
N SER A 471 -28.93 -35.57 43.92
CA SER A 471 -28.39 -34.21 43.97
C SER A 471 -26.86 -34.19 44.02
N ASP A 472 -26.23 -35.12 44.76
CA ASP A 472 -24.77 -35.24 44.81
C ASP A 472 -24.19 -35.69 43.47
N ILE A 473 -24.87 -36.59 42.75
CA ILE A 473 -24.47 -36.99 41.40
C ILE A 473 -24.55 -35.80 40.43
N GLN A 474 -25.62 -35.00 40.51
CA GLN A 474 -25.77 -33.80 39.69
C GLN A 474 -24.71 -32.74 40.02
N LEU A 475 -24.35 -32.59 41.30
CA LEU A 475 -23.26 -31.71 41.73
C LEU A 475 -21.92 -32.19 41.17
N HIS A 476 -21.61 -33.48 41.26
CA HIS A 476 -20.38 -34.04 40.69
C HIS A 476 -20.33 -33.89 39.16
N HIS A 477 -21.45 -34.07 38.46
CA HIS A 477 -21.52 -33.82 37.02
C HIS A 477 -21.29 -32.34 36.68
N ALA A 478 -21.84 -31.41 37.47
CA ALA A 478 -21.59 -29.98 37.30
C ALA A 478 -20.12 -29.62 37.55
N ILE A 479 -19.49 -30.18 38.59
CA ILE A 479 -18.05 -29.99 38.88
C ILE A 479 -17.19 -30.53 37.72
N ALA A 480 -17.45 -31.76 37.27
CA ALA A 480 -16.73 -32.35 36.15
C ALA A 480 -16.90 -31.52 34.85
N SER A 481 -18.10 -30.97 34.63
CA SER A 481 -18.36 -30.08 33.49
C SER A 481 -17.59 -28.75 33.60
N ILE A 482 -17.47 -28.19 34.81
CA ILE A 482 -16.67 -26.97 35.05
C ILE A 482 -15.20 -27.27 34.82
N GLU A 483 -14.67 -28.37 35.37
CA GLU A 483 -13.28 -28.80 35.18
C GLU A 483 -12.96 -29.04 33.69
N ALA A 484 -13.83 -29.75 32.97
CA ALA A 484 -13.68 -29.96 31.53
C ALA A 484 -13.70 -28.63 30.74
N SER A 485 -14.54 -27.67 31.15
CA SER A 485 -14.58 -26.35 30.52
C SER A 485 -13.33 -25.52 30.82
N GLN A 486 -12.78 -25.62 32.03
CA GLN A 486 -11.55 -24.96 32.45
C GLN A 486 -10.34 -25.54 31.72
N GLU A 487 -10.28 -26.85 31.55
CA GLU A 487 -9.24 -27.52 30.77
C GLU A 487 -9.30 -27.10 29.30
N LYS A 488 -10.51 -27.04 28.70
CA LYS A 488 -10.71 -26.51 27.35
C LYS A 488 -10.23 -25.05 27.24
N GLN A 489 -10.51 -24.21 28.23
CA GLN A 489 -10.02 -22.83 28.26
C GLN A 489 -8.49 -22.77 28.35
N SER A 490 -7.87 -23.62 29.18
CA SER A 490 -6.41 -23.72 29.29
C SER A 490 -5.76 -24.16 27.98
N MET A 491 -6.34 -25.14 27.28
CA MET A 491 -5.89 -25.59 25.95
C MET A 491 -5.99 -24.47 24.91
N LEU A 492 -7.08 -23.70 24.92
CA LEU A 492 -7.23 -22.54 24.03
C LEU A 492 -6.15 -21.48 24.30
N TYR A 493 -5.84 -21.18 25.57
CA TYR A 493 -4.78 -20.23 25.90
C TYR A 493 -3.39 -20.70 25.45
N LEU A 494 -3.07 -21.99 25.57
CA LEU A 494 -1.82 -22.55 25.03
C LEU A 494 -1.77 -22.41 23.51
N THR A 495 -2.87 -22.73 22.83
CA THR A 495 -2.97 -22.61 21.37
C THR A 495 -2.80 -21.16 20.91
N ILE A 496 -3.43 -20.21 21.60
CA ILE A 496 -3.29 -18.77 21.32
C ILE A 496 -1.83 -18.34 21.49
N LYS A 497 -1.17 -18.81 22.56
CA LYS A 497 0.24 -18.49 22.80
C LYS A 497 1.16 -19.04 21.70
N ASP A 498 0.94 -20.28 21.26
CA ASP A 498 1.71 -20.85 20.15
C ASP A 498 1.49 -20.07 18.84
N MET A 499 0.27 -19.57 18.61
CA MET A 499 -0.02 -18.69 17.47
C MET A 499 0.65 -17.32 17.60
N GLU A 500 0.70 -16.73 18.80
CA GLU A 500 1.41 -15.46 19.06
C GLU A 500 2.92 -15.59 18.77
N ASP A 501 3.54 -16.68 19.24
CA ASP A 501 4.95 -16.96 18.98
C ASP A 501 5.23 -17.15 17.47
N LEU A 502 4.32 -17.80 16.73
CA LEU A 502 4.39 -17.94 15.28
C LEU A 502 4.25 -16.59 14.56
N ILE A 503 3.31 -15.74 15.00
CA ILE A 503 3.12 -14.40 14.44
C ILE A 503 4.39 -13.57 14.63
N GLU A 504 5.05 -13.66 15.79
CA GLU A 504 6.27 -12.92 16.06
C GLU A 504 7.46 -13.40 15.19
N ASP A 505 7.63 -14.72 14.99
CA ASP A 505 8.61 -15.27 14.05
C ASP A 505 8.33 -14.84 12.60
N LEU A 506 7.06 -14.85 12.19
CA LEU A 506 6.65 -14.38 10.87
C LEU A 506 6.93 -12.88 10.69
N LYS A 507 6.66 -12.04 11.70
CA LYS A 507 7.01 -10.62 11.67
C LYS A 507 8.51 -10.41 11.48
N LEU A 508 9.35 -11.12 12.24
CA LEU A 508 10.81 -11.06 12.09
C LEU A 508 11.26 -11.47 10.67
N LYS A 509 10.65 -12.50 10.10
CA LYS A 509 10.92 -12.92 8.71
C LYS A 509 10.49 -11.87 7.70
N VAL A 510 9.34 -11.22 7.90
CA VAL A 510 8.85 -10.12 7.06
C VAL A 510 9.81 -8.94 7.11
N SER A 511 10.21 -8.47 8.29
CA SER A 511 11.18 -7.36 8.41
C SER A 511 12.53 -7.68 7.76
N LYS A 512 12.97 -8.95 7.81
CA LYS A 512 14.18 -9.41 7.11
C LYS A 512 14.00 -9.50 5.60
N ALA A 513 12.81 -9.82 5.10
CA ALA A 513 12.52 -9.82 3.67
C ALA A 513 12.42 -8.39 3.13
N GLU A 514 11.78 -7.49 3.88
CA GLU A 514 11.61 -6.08 3.57
C GLU A 514 12.94 -5.36 3.44
N SER A 515 13.83 -5.48 4.43
CA SER A 515 15.20 -4.92 4.35
C SER A 515 16.03 -5.47 3.18
N ARG A 516 15.78 -6.72 2.74
CA ARG A 516 16.41 -7.25 1.52
C ARG A 516 15.79 -6.66 0.26
N ALA A 517 14.48 -6.47 0.23
CA ALA A 517 13.78 -5.84 -0.88
C ALA A 517 14.24 -4.39 -1.05
N GLU A 518 14.31 -3.60 0.03
CA GLU A 518 14.84 -2.24 0.02
C GLU A 518 16.29 -2.18 -0.49
N ASN A 519 17.15 -3.11 -0.06
CA ASN A 519 18.53 -3.18 -0.56
C ASN A 519 18.59 -3.57 -2.05
N ALA A 520 17.70 -4.45 -2.51
CA ALA A 520 17.61 -4.80 -3.93
C ALA A 520 17.10 -3.62 -4.76
N GLU A 521 16.08 -2.92 -4.28
CA GLU A 521 15.56 -1.69 -4.88
C GLU A 521 16.66 -0.63 -5.00
N GLY A 522 17.41 -0.39 -3.91
CA GLY A 522 18.57 0.51 -3.92
C GLY A 522 19.66 0.13 -4.92
N LYS A 523 19.85 -1.17 -5.23
CA LYS A 523 20.76 -1.60 -6.30
C LYS A 523 20.17 -1.37 -7.69
N CYS A 524 18.88 -1.63 -7.86
CA CYS A 524 18.18 -1.42 -9.13
C CYS A 524 18.15 0.06 -9.52
N THR A 525 17.96 0.97 -8.56
CA THR A 525 18.00 2.41 -8.83
C THR A 525 19.38 2.84 -9.32
N VAL A 526 20.46 2.43 -8.66
CA VAL A 526 21.85 2.73 -9.08
C VAL A 526 22.16 2.15 -10.46
N LEU A 527 21.74 0.91 -10.73
CA LEU A 527 21.91 0.30 -12.06
C LEU A 527 21.12 1.05 -13.13
N SER A 528 19.90 1.49 -12.81
CA SER A 528 19.07 2.26 -13.73
C SER A 528 19.69 3.62 -14.04
N GLU A 529 20.26 4.29 -13.04
CA GLU A 529 20.96 5.57 -13.20
C GLU A 529 22.20 5.40 -14.09
N SER A 530 23.06 4.42 -13.79
CA SER A 530 24.24 4.13 -14.62
C SER A 530 23.88 3.71 -16.05
N ASN A 531 22.80 2.95 -16.24
CA ASN A 531 22.32 2.59 -17.58
C ASN A 531 21.79 3.82 -18.35
N ALA A 532 21.15 4.76 -17.67
CA ALA A 532 20.74 6.02 -18.29
C ALA A 532 21.95 6.85 -18.74
N GLU A 533 22.99 6.97 -17.89
CA GLU A 533 24.25 7.63 -18.24
C GLU A 533 24.93 6.97 -19.46
N LEU A 534 25.04 5.63 -19.47
CA LEU A 534 25.59 4.89 -20.61
C LEU A 534 24.77 5.10 -21.90
N SER A 535 23.45 5.17 -21.78
CA SER A 535 22.57 5.43 -22.93
C SER A 535 22.80 6.83 -23.51
N GLU A 536 23.05 7.83 -22.66
CA GLU A 536 23.37 9.19 -23.07
C GLU A 536 24.72 9.21 -23.78
N GLU A 537 25.75 8.56 -23.23
CA GLU A 537 27.06 8.42 -23.89
C GLU A 537 26.96 7.74 -25.26
N LEU A 538 26.17 6.67 -25.38
CA LEU A 538 25.95 5.99 -26.66
C LEU A 538 25.24 6.90 -27.67
N SER A 539 24.27 7.69 -27.24
CA SER A 539 23.58 8.65 -28.10
C SER A 539 24.55 9.73 -28.61
N PHE A 540 25.43 10.22 -27.73
CA PHE A 540 26.47 11.19 -28.08
C PHE A 540 27.48 10.62 -29.08
N LEU A 541 27.97 9.40 -28.84
CA LEU A 541 28.88 8.72 -29.76
C LEU A 541 28.23 8.43 -31.12
N ARG A 542 26.95 8.07 -31.14
CA ARG A 542 26.18 7.88 -32.37
C ARG A 542 26.07 9.18 -33.16
N GLY A 543 25.74 10.30 -32.52
CA GLY A 543 25.70 11.61 -33.18
C GLY A 543 27.06 12.01 -33.76
N ARG A 544 28.17 11.70 -33.08
CA ARG A 544 29.52 11.91 -33.62
C ARG A 544 29.81 11.02 -34.84
N LEU A 545 29.40 9.76 -34.79
CA LEU A 545 29.56 8.82 -35.90
C LEU A 545 28.80 9.30 -37.14
N GLU A 546 27.55 9.75 -36.98
CA GLU A 546 26.73 10.29 -38.07
C GLU A 546 27.39 11.52 -38.73
N CYS A 547 27.96 12.44 -37.94
CA CYS A 547 28.72 13.58 -38.46
C CYS A 547 29.97 13.16 -39.25
N LEU A 548 30.69 12.14 -38.76
CA LEU A 548 31.87 11.60 -39.45
C LEU A 548 31.48 10.88 -40.75
N GLU A 549 30.39 10.12 -40.73
CA GLU A 549 29.84 9.44 -41.89
C GLU A 549 29.41 10.44 -42.97
N ALA A 550 28.70 11.52 -42.59
CA ALA A 550 28.34 12.59 -43.51
C ALA A 550 29.59 13.27 -44.12
N SER A 551 30.61 13.52 -43.30
CA SER A 551 31.88 14.11 -43.76
C SER A 551 32.63 13.18 -44.72
N LEU A 552 32.63 11.86 -44.46
CA LEU A 552 33.23 10.85 -45.31
C LEU A 552 32.52 10.77 -46.66
N ASN A 553 31.19 10.72 -46.67
CA ASN A 553 30.38 10.71 -47.88
C ASN A 553 30.64 11.97 -48.72
N GLN A 554 30.70 13.15 -48.10
CA GLN A 554 31.03 14.40 -48.79
C GLN A 554 32.44 14.36 -49.40
N ALA A 555 33.43 13.83 -48.67
CA ALA A 555 34.79 13.67 -49.18
C ALA A 555 34.85 12.69 -50.37
N GLU A 556 34.06 11.62 -50.34
CA GLU A 556 33.96 10.66 -51.44
C GLU A 556 33.28 11.26 -52.67
N GLU A 557 32.20 12.02 -52.51
CA GLU A 557 31.57 12.78 -53.59
C GLU A 557 32.55 13.77 -54.23
N MET A 558 33.31 14.50 -53.41
CA MET A 558 34.34 15.43 -53.88
C MET A 558 35.44 14.68 -54.66
N LYS A 559 35.95 13.56 -54.13
CA LYS A 559 36.91 12.69 -54.82
C LYS A 559 36.39 12.23 -56.18
N MET A 560 35.13 11.82 -56.25
CA MET A 560 34.50 11.38 -57.49
C MET A 560 34.33 12.53 -58.50
N ALA A 561 33.98 13.73 -58.03
CA ALA A 561 33.93 14.92 -58.87
C ALA A 561 35.32 15.27 -59.44
N THR A 562 36.36 15.28 -58.61
CA THR A 562 37.74 15.50 -59.06
C THR A 562 38.21 14.43 -60.03
N ALA A 563 37.89 13.15 -59.80
CA ALA A 563 38.24 12.06 -60.71
C ALA A 563 37.58 12.22 -62.09
N LYS A 564 36.31 12.66 -62.14
CA LYS A 564 35.60 12.98 -63.39
C LYS A 564 36.28 14.13 -64.14
N ASP A 565 36.65 15.19 -63.44
CA ASP A 565 37.36 16.34 -64.01
C ASP A 565 38.72 15.94 -64.60
N ILE A 566 39.53 15.20 -63.84
CA ILE A 566 40.81 14.65 -64.30
C ILE A 566 40.62 13.81 -65.57
N ASN A 567 39.57 12.97 -65.64
CA ASN A 567 39.29 12.17 -66.84
C ASN A 567 38.95 13.05 -68.06
N ILE A 568 38.21 14.14 -67.87
CA ILE A 568 37.93 15.13 -68.94
C ILE A 568 39.25 15.76 -69.40
N HIS A 569 40.07 16.27 -68.48
CA HIS A 569 41.38 16.86 -68.77
C HIS A 569 42.31 15.87 -69.48
N ALA A 570 42.37 14.62 -69.03
CA ALA A 570 43.17 13.56 -69.64
C ALA A 570 42.72 13.25 -71.08
N LYS A 571 41.42 13.26 -71.37
CA LYS A 571 40.89 13.13 -72.75
C LYS A 571 41.32 14.30 -73.63
N ILE A 572 41.25 15.53 -73.13
CA ILE A 572 41.69 16.72 -73.87
C ILE A 572 43.19 16.62 -74.19
N ILE A 573 44.02 16.31 -73.20
CA ILE A 573 45.47 16.13 -73.38
C ILE A 573 45.76 15.03 -74.42
N ARG A 574 45.07 13.88 -74.33
CA ARG A 574 45.22 12.79 -75.30
C ARG A 574 44.92 13.26 -76.73
N ASN A 575 43.85 14.02 -76.93
CA ASN A 575 43.49 14.55 -78.24
C ASN A 575 44.56 15.52 -78.78
N LEU A 576 45.05 16.43 -77.93
CA LEU A 576 46.12 17.36 -78.29
C LEU A 576 47.43 16.63 -78.64
N LEU A 577 47.80 15.60 -77.88
CA LEU A 577 48.96 14.77 -78.17
C LEU A 577 48.83 14.03 -79.50
N SER A 578 47.64 13.53 -79.82
CA SER A 578 47.37 12.90 -81.13
C SER A 578 47.51 13.92 -82.27
N GLN A 579 46.98 15.13 -82.12
CA GLN A 579 47.16 16.21 -83.10
C GLN A 579 48.64 16.59 -83.27
N LEU A 580 49.36 16.72 -82.16
CA LEU A 580 50.80 17.01 -82.16
C LEU A 580 51.60 15.91 -82.86
N ALA A 581 51.23 14.63 -82.68
CA ALA A 581 51.87 13.52 -83.36
C ALA A 581 51.67 13.56 -84.88
N VAL A 582 50.44 13.86 -85.33
CA VAL A 582 50.12 14.03 -86.77
C VAL A 582 50.90 15.19 -87.38
N GLU A 583 50.98 16.33 -86.69
CA GLU A 583 51.76 17.49 -87.15
C GLU A 583 53.28 17.20 -87.18
N ARG A 584 53.81 16.49 -86.17
CA ARG A 584 55.20 16.02 -86.19
C ARG A 584 55.47 15.10 -87.38
N GLU A 585 54.57 14.17 -87.69
CA GLU A 585 54.72 13.28 -88.85
C GLU A 585 54.65 14.07 -90.17
N ARG A 586 53.71 15.02 -90.29
CA ARG A 586 53.58 15.92 -91.44
C ARG A 586 54.87 16.72 -91.67
N LEU A 587 55.40 17.36 -90.62
CA LEU A 587 56.66 18.11 -90.69
C LEU A 587 57.83 17.20 -91.03
N HIS A 588 57.91 16.00 -90.46
CA HIS A 588 58.98 15.06 -90.76
C HIS A 588 58.97 14.60 -92.22
N ARG A 589 57.77 14.37 -92.80
CA ARG A 589 57.61 14.12 -94.24
C ARG A 589 58.09 15.31 -95.08
N GLN A 590 57.71 16.53 -94.72
CA GLN A 590 58.17 17.75 -95.42
C GLN A 590 59.70 17.88 -95.39
N ILE A 591 60.32 17.68 -94.21
CA ILE A 591 61.78 17.67 -94.05
C ILE A 591 62.43 16.57 -94.91
N SER A 592 61.83 15.39 -94.97
CA SER A 592 62.35 14.27 -95.76
C SER A 592 62.31 14.57 -97.27
N VAL A 593 61.24 15.19 -97.77
CA VAL A 593 61.15 15.63 -99.18
C VAL A 593 62.22 16.68 -99.47
N LEU A 594 62.32 17.72 -98.64
CA LEU A 594 63.35 18.75 -98.78
C LEU A 594 64.78 18.16 -98.71
N ALA A 595 65.02 17.17 -97.86
CA ALA A 595 66.32 16.49 -97.79
C ALA A 595 66.66 15.72 -99.08
N VAL A 596 65.68 15.11 -99.74
CA VAL A 596 65.86 14.47 -101.05
C VAL A 596 66.11 15.52 -102.13
N GLU A 597 65.34 16.61 -102.16
CA GLU A 597 65.57 17.73 -103.09
C GLU A 597 66.96 18.34 -102.90
N ASN A 598 67.40 18.58 -101.66
CA ASN A 598 68.74 19.05 -101.35
C ASN A 598 69.81 18.06 -101.83
N LYS A 599 69.63 16.74 -101.67
CA LYS A 599 70.54 15.73 -102.25
C LYS A 599 70.60 15.83 -103.78
N ILE A 600 69.46 16.02 -104.44
CA ILE A 600 69.40 16.19 -105.91
C ILE A 600 70.11 17.48 -106.33
N LEU A 601 69.90 18.59 -105.64
CA LEU A 601 70.56 19.87 -105.90
C LEU A 601 72.08 19.78 -105.68
N ILE A 602 72.54 19.11 -104.62
CA ILE A 602 73.97 18.83 -104.39
C ILE A 602 74.56 18.01 -105.54
N VAL A 603 73.88 16.97 -106.02
CA VAL A 603 74.34 16.20 -107.19
C VAL A 603 74.36 17.06 -108.46
N LYS A 604 73.38 17.95 -108.65
CA LYS A 604 73.36 18.91 -109.77
C LYS A 604 74.52 19.90 -109.69
N LEU A 605 74.82 20.46 -108.51
CA LEU A 605 75.96 21.33 -108.27
C LEU A 605 77.28 20.60 -108.52
N LYS A 606 77.44 19.37 -108.03
CA LYS A 606 78.63 18.54 -108.28
C LYS A 606 78.83 18.23 -109.77
N LYS A 607 77.73 17.99 -110.52
CA LYS A 607 77.76 17.86 -111.99
C LYS A 607 78.07 19.18 -112.73
N MET A 608 77.80 20.32 -112.10
CA MET A 608 78.12 21.65 -112.64
C MET A 608 79.60 21.99 -112.38
N ASP A 609 80.16 21.58 -111.24
CA ASP A 609 81.60 21.62 -110.92
C ASP A 609 82.43 20.71 -111.84
N GLU A 610 81.93 19.50 -112.20
CA GLU A 610 82.61 18.62 -113.16
C GLU A 610 82.67 19.17 -114.59
N ASN A 611 81.86 20.18 -114.94
CA ASN A 611 81.86 20.82 -116.25
C ASN A 611 82.46 22.25 -116.25
N ALA A 612 83.01 22.70 -115.10
CA ALA A 612 83.59 24.04 -114.96
C ALA A 612 84.81 24.05 -114.02
N SER A 613 85.86 23.28 -114.36
CA SER A 613 87.25 23.78 -114.45
C SER A 613 88.26 22.64 -114.33
N ALA A 614 89.05 22.46 -115.39
CA ALA A 614 90.37 21.85 -115.32
C ALA A 614 91.36 22.79 -114.61
N VAL A 615 92.42 22.22 -114.03
CA VAL A 615 93.75 22.82 -113.76
C VAL A 615 94.03 23.53 -112.41
N LEU A 616 94.99 22.91 -111.69
CA LEU A 616 96.06 23.38 -110.77
C LEU A 616 95.77 23.78 -109.30
N SER A 617 96.29 22.93 -108.39
CA SER A 617 97.28 23.17 -107.30
C SER A 617 97.15 24.43 -106.41
N HIS A 618 97.39 24.45 -105.09
CA HIS A 618 98.20 23.64 -104.18
C HIS A 618 97.88 24.11 -102.73
N GLU A 619 97.97 23.21 -101.74
CA GLU A 619 98.49 23.41 -100.36
C GLU A 619 97.96 24.60 -99.50
N ASN A 620 97.43 24.41 -98.28
CA ASN A 620 98.11 23.86 -97.11
C ASN A 620 97.14 23.60 -95.94
N THR A 621 97.25 22.40 -95.37
CA THR A 621 97.52 22.15 -93.93
C THR A 621 96.72 22.89 -92.86
N VAL A 622 95.83 22.20 -92.13
CA VAL A 622 95.92 21.98 -90.65
C VAL A 622 94.99 20.82 -90.25
N ASN A 623 95.53 20.07 -89.30
CA ASN A 623 95.24 18.74 -88.81
C ASN A 623 94.18 18.72 -87.68
N CYS A 624 93.81 17.49 -87.31
CA CYS A 624 93.34 17.03 -86.00
C CYS A 624 91.84 17.06 -85.64
N LYS A 625 91.35 15.82 -85.53
CA LYS A 625 90.52 15.24 -84.46
C LYS A 625 89.00 15.34 -84.59
N GLU A 626 88.44 14.17 -84.92
CA GLU A 626 87.39 13.51 -84.15
C GLU A 626 86.94 14.26 -82.89
N PHE A 627 85.67 14.67 -82.88
CA PHE A 627 84.92 14.80 -81.65
C PHE A 627 83.58 14.06 -81.79
N LEU A 628 83.60 12.83 -81.29
CA LEU A 628 82.52 12.23 -80.52
C LEU A 628 82.05 13.20 -79.42
N PHE A 629 80.74 13.32 -79.22
CA PHE A 629 80.08 13.48 -77.91
C PHE A 629 78.57 13.30 -78.13
N SER A 630 77.81 12.47 -77.43
CA SER A 630 78.11 11.30 -76.61
C SER A 630 76.79 10.56 -76.44
N LYS A 631 76.82 9.23 -76.50
CA LYS A 631 75.86 8.39 -75.78
C LYS A 631 75.95 8.71 -74.29
N GLN A 632 74.84 8.69 -73.58
CA GLN A 632 74.85 8.15 -72.23
C GLN A 632 73.61 7.28 -72.04
N ASP A 633 73.92 6.00 -71.89
CA ASP A 633 73.07 4.88 -71.56
C ASP A 633 72.72 4.89 -70.05
N LEU A 634 71.57 4.27 -69.75
CA LEU A 634 71.24 3.41 -68.59
C LEU A 634 71.39 4.03 -67.17
N VAL A 635 70.39 3.95 -66.29
CA VAL A 635 70.02 2.72 -65.55
C VAL A 635 68.54 2.76 -65.09
N ALA A 636 67.98 1.56 -65.02
CA ALA A 636 66.60 1.22 -64.68
C ALA A 636 66.28 1.15 -63.15
N ALA A 637 64.96 1.05 -62.89
CA ALA A 637 64.27 0.39 -61.77
C ALA A 637 64.00 1.20 -60.49
N PRO A 638 63.09 0.74 -59.60
CA PRO A 638 61.69 0.34 -59.82
C PRO A 638 60.72 0.94 -58.78
N ALA A 639 59.42 0.68 -58.93
CA ALA A 639 58.41 0.88 -57.90
C ALA A 639 58.46 -0.22 -56.81
N ARG A 640 58.44 0.14 -55.52
CA ARG A 640 57.64 -0.46 -54.41
C ARG A 640 58.07 0.04 -53.02
N GLY A 641 57.07 0.39 -52.20
CA GLY A 641 56.89 -0.16 -50.84
C GLY A 641 57.66 0.43 -49.65
N SER A 642 56.87 0.96 -48.70
CA SER A 642 56.95 0.75 -47.24
C SER A 642 57.92 1.56 -46.36
N ASN A 643 57.28 2.28 -45.43
CA ASN A 643 57.53 2.39 -43.98
C ASN A 643 58.77 3.07 -43.38
N GLU A 644 58.43 3.91 -42.38
CA GLU A 644 59.09 4.20 -41.08
C GLU A 644 60.43 4.94 -40.99
N VAL A 645 60.43 5.95 -40.11
CA VAL A 645 61.26 6.13 -38.89
C VAL A 645 61.34 7.64 -38.58
N THR A 646 60.58 8.15 -37.61
CA THR A 646 60.95 8.40 -36.19
C THR A 646 61.86 9.61 -35.96
N ALA A 647 61.37 10.58 -35.17
CA ALA A 647 62.15 11.26 -34.12
C ALA A 647 61.18 11.98 -33.15
N GLY A 648 61.11 11.50 -31.91
CA GLY A 648 60.47 12.21 -30.80
C GLY A 648 61.45 13.10 -30.04
N SER A 649 60.94 14.01 -29.21
CA SER A 649 61.29 14.14 -27.79
C SER A 649 60.54 15.32 -27.14
N GLU A 650 60.31 15.14 -25.84
CA GLU A 650 59.41 15.79 -24.90
C GLU A 650 59.80 17.18 -24.34
N VAL A 651 58.75 17.98 -24.02
CA VAL A 651 58.40 18.63 -22.71
C VAL A 651 59.39 19.63 -22.04
N LYS A 652 58.99 20.91 -21.82
CA LYS A 652 58.38 21.49 -20.57
C LYS A 652 58.52 23.04 -20.43
N THR A 653 57.42 23.67 -19.97
CA THR A 653 57.30 24.93 -19.14
C THR A 653 57.67 26.30 -19.76
N GLN A 654 57.05 27.47 -19.50
CA GLN A 654 56.22 28.01 -18.38
C GLN A 654 55.46 29.32 -18.80
N THR A 655 54.23 29.50 -18.26
CA THR A 655 53.56 30.70 -17.68
C THR A 655 53.52 32.10 -18.35
N THR A 656 52.31 32.67 -18.52
CA THR A 656 51.75 33.98 -18.00
C THR A 656 50.58 34.43 -18.93
N ALA A 657 49.32 34.50 -18.47
CA ALA A 657 48.59 35.60 -17.81
C ALA A 657 48.01 36.72 -18.72
N TYR A 658 46.70 36.98 -18.52
CA TYR A 658 45.92 38.23 -18.70
C TYR A 658 45.23 38.59 -20.05
N VAL A 659 43.89 38.56 -20.00
CA VAL A 659 42.88 39.61 -20.32
C VAL A 659 42.76 40.21 -21.73
N GLY A 660 41.50 40.30 -22.20
CA GLY A 660 41.07 41.28 -23.19
C GLY A 660 39.79 40.90 -23.94
N GLU A 661 38.69 41.53 -23.56
CA GLU A 661 37.35 41.50 -24.17
C GLU A 661 37.35 41.82 -25.68
N THR A 662 36.35 41.34 -26.41
CA THR A 662 35.62 42.14 -27.41
C THR A 662 34.24 41.52 -27.67
N GLU A 663 33.21 42.32 -27.42
CA GLU A 663 31.80 42.13 -27.76
C GLU A 663 31.56 41.87 -29.26
N MET A 664 30.50 41.14 -29.59
CA MET A 664 29.53 41.62 -30.59
C MET A 664 28.17 40.93 -30.40
N ASN A 665 27.16 41.75 -30.10
CA ASN A 665 25.75 41.39 -29.96
C ASN A 665 25.15 40.78 -31.25
N PRO A 666 24.05 40.01 -31.15
CA PRO A 666 22.96 40.09 -32.12
C PRO A 666 21.88 41.05 -31.59
N ALA A 667 21.56 42.03 -32.41
CA ALA A 667 20.49 42.98 -32.19
C ALA A 667 19.13 42.37 -32.58
N ASP A 668 18.14 42.76 -31.76
CA ASP A 668 16.88 43.37 -32.17
C ASP A 668 15.64 42.52 -32.49
N ASN A 669 14.74 42.60 -31.50
CA ASN A 669 13.36 43.11 -31.54
C ASN A 669 12.26 42.04 -31.47
N ALA A 670 11.44 41.94 -30.41
CA ALA A 670 10.68 42.90 -29.57
C ALA A 670 9.19 42.53 -29.74
N SER A 671 8.25 42.66 -28.81
CA SER A 671 8.20 42.99 -27.37
C SER A 671 6.73 42.84 -26.93
N GLU A 672 6.48 43.05 -25.62
CA GLU A 672 5.23 43.45 -24.91
C GLU A 672 4.72 42.40 -23.91
N PHE A 673 4.44 42.65 -22.62
CA PHE A 673 4.41 43.83 -21.72
C PHE A 673 4.59 43.24 -20.28
N GLU A 674 5.54 43.66 -19.44
CA GLU A 674 5.45 44.74 -18.42
C GLU A 674 5.20 44.29 -16.95
N THR A 675 6.30 44.37 -16.19
CA THR A 675 6.51 44.80 -14.79
C THR A 675 5.65 44.26 -13.63
N VAL A 676 6.33 43.77 -12.58
CA VAL A 676 6.49 44.50 -11.29
C VAL A 676 7.76 43.99 -10.57
N ARG A 677 8.63 44.93 -10.16
CA ARG A 677 9.79 44.72 -9.27
C ARG A 677 9.31 44.39 -7.84
N ARG A 678 10.02 43.51 -7.11
CA ARG A 678 10.82 43.91 -5.93
C ARG A 678 11.55 42.73 -5.24
N MET A 679 12.85 42.97 -5.10
CA MET A 679 13.74 42.69 -3.96
C MET A 679 14.26 41.27 -3.77
N ASP A 680 15.49 41.11 -4.28
CA ASP A 680 16.50 40.16 -3.85
C ASP A 680 16.69 40.14 -2.33
N ALA A 681 16.78 38.93 -1.76
CA ALA A 681 17.29 38.67 -0.43
C ALA A 681 18.20 37.42 -0.45
N ARG A 682 19.24 37.44 -1.30
CA ARG A 682 20.36 36.49 -1.18
C ARG A 682 21.52 37.15 -0.44
N LEU A 683 21.60 36.95 0.88
CA LEU A 683 22.86 36.63 1.58
C LEU A 683 22.64 36.26 3.07
N LEU A 684 21.85 35.23 3.35
CA LEU A 684 21.88 34.61 4.69
C LEU A 684 22.94 33.50 4.69
N ASN A 685 23.99 33.74 5.46
CA ASN A 685 25.16 32.88 5.61
C ASN A 685 24.71 31.46 6.06
N SER A 686 24.84 30.46 5.19
CA SER A 686 24.34 29.09 5.39
C SER A 686 24.81 28.43 6.69
N LYS A 687 25.95 28.90 7.22
CA LYS A 687 26.50 28.49 8.52
C LYS A 687 25.59 28.80 9.71
N HIS A 688 24.82 29.89 9.67
CA HIS A 688 23.93 30.28 10.77
C HIS A 688 22.62 29.50 10.77
N ILE A 689 22.10 29.17 9.59
CA ILE A 689 20.92 28.31 9.44
C ILE A 689 21.27 26.89 9.90
N PHE A 690 22.45 26.39 9.52
CA PHE A 690 22.94 25.09 9.97
C PHE A 690 23.16 25.04 11.50
N MET A 691 23.77 26.09 12.08
CA MET A 691 23.91 26.18 13.55
C MET A 691 22.58 26.23 14.28
N ALA A 692 21.59 26.95 13.75
CA ALA A 692 20.25 27.00 14.34
C ALA A 692 19.57 25.62 14.35
N LEU A 693 19.70 24.85 13.25
CA LEU A 693 19.20 23.47 13.17
C LEU A 693 19.88 22.55 14.18
N VAL A 694 21.21 22.65 14.35
CA VAL A 694 21.96 21.84 15.33
C VAL A 694 21.53 22.14 16.76
N VAL A 695 21.32 23.42 17.12
CA VAL A 695 20.84 23.81 18.46
C VAL A 695 19.42 23.28 18.72
N LEU A 696 18.58 23.25 17.70
CA LEU A 696 17.21 22.73 17.79
C LEU A 696 17.19 21.21 17.99
N MET A 697 18.07 20.49 17.28
CA MET A 697 18.24 19.04 17.43
C MET A 697 18.80 18.65 18.80
N ILE A 698 19.75 19.43 19.35
CA ILE A 698 20.29 19.22 20.70
C ILE A 698 19.22 19.48 21.76
N SER A 699 18.38 20.51 21.58
CA SER A 699 17.27 20.80 22.50
C SER A 699 16.21 19.70 22.47
N PHE A 700 15.91 19.15 21.29
CA PHE A 700 14.96 18.06 21.13
C PHE A 700 15.47 16.75 21.74
N THR A 701 16.75 16.42 21.55
CA THR A 701 17.37 15.24 22.19
C THR A 701 17.51 15.39 23.70
N ALA A 702 17.79 16.60 24.21
CA ALA A 702 17.80 16.86 25.65
C ALA A 702 16.41 16.71 26.28
N TYR A 703 15.35 17.15 25.59
CA TYR A 703 13.96 16.96 26.01
C TYR A 703 13.59 15.47 26.07
N PHE A 704 13.99 14.69 25.05
CA PHE A 704 13.73 13.26 25.00
C PHE A 704 14.49 12.46 26.08
N PHE A 705 15.74 12.85 26.36
CA PHE A 705 16.53 12.27 27.45
C PHE A 705 15.98 12.63 28.84
N TYR A 706 15.45 13.85 29.01
CA TYR A 706 14.79 14.26 30.25
C TYR A 706 13.51 13.45 30.50
N GLN A 707 12.74 13.17 29.45
CA GLN A 707 11.51 12.38 29.53
C GLN A 707 11.78 10.88 29.78
N SER A 708 12.95 10.38 29.37
CA SER A 708 13.34 8.97 29.54
C SER A 708 13.93 8.65 30.92
N ASN A 709 14.30 9.65 31.73
CA ASN A 709 15.03 9.48 33.01
C ASN A 709 14.27 9.98 34.26
N CYS A 710 12.96 10.19 34.21
CA CYS A 710 12.16 10.46 35.41
C CYS A 710 11.58 9.16 36.01
N PRO A 711 12.09 8.63 37.15
CA PRO A 711 11.35 7.65 37.91
C PRO A 711 10.18 8.35 38.61
N PHE A 712 8.95 7.97 38.27
CA PHE A 712 7.75 8.48 38.92
C PHE A 712 7.68 7.92 40.36
N GLU A 713 8.22 8.67 41.31
CA GLU A 713 8.12 8.40 42.75
C GLU A 713 6.68 8.72 43.21
N ARG A 714 5.79 7.72 43.20
CA ARG A 714 4.43 7.83 43.75
C ARG A 714 4.50 7.69 45.28
N ARG A 715 4.69 8.80 45.98
CA ARG A 715 4.67 8.90 47.43
C ARG A 715 3.21 8.86 47.93
N ASN A 716 2.68 7.68 48.20
CA ASN A 716 1.46 7.52 48.99
C ASN A 716 1.82 7.53 50.48
N ILE A 717 1.42 8.60 51.15
CA ILE A 717 1.39 8.70 52.61
C ILE A 717 0.04 8.13 53.06
N SER A 718 0.06 6.95 53.69
CA SER A 718 -1.01 6.51 54.59
C SER A 718 -0.39 5.80 55.78
N SER A 719 -0.33 6.52 56.89
CA SER A 719 0.15 6.07 58.20
C SER A 719 -0.85 5.11 58.85
N SER A 720 -0.40 3.86 59.04
CA SER A 720 -0.46 3.03 60.26
C SER A 720 -1.56 3.26 61.32
N PHE A 721 -2.27 2.20 61.72
CA PHE A 721 -2.46 1.77 63.13
C PHE A 721 -2.98 0.32 63.27
N LEU A 722 -2.06 -0.62 63.58
CA LEU A 722 -2.10 -1.76 64.55
C LEU A 722 -3.11 -2.96 64.42
N PRO A 723 -2.86 -4.11 65.11
CA PRO A 723 -2.93 -5.47 64.53
C PRO A 723 -3.90 -6.42 65.26
N GLY A 724 -4.17 -7.61 64.69
CA GLY A 724 -4.81 -8.68 65.46
C GLY A 724 -5.16 -9.93 64.66
N CYS A 725 -4.57 -11.05 65.07
CA CYS A 725 -5.04 -12.45 65.05
C CYS A 725 -6.14 -12.85 64.04
N HIS A 726 -5.80 -13.73 63.09
CA HIS A 726 -6.08 -15.16 63.21
C HIS A 726 -5.26 -16.00 62.22
#